data_AF-A0A7U6M534-F1
#
_entry.id   AF-A0A7U6M534-F1
#
_cell.length_a   1.000
_cell.length_b   1.000
_cell.length_c   1.000
_cell.angle_alpha   90.00
_cell.angle_beta   90.00
_cell.angle_gamma   90.00
#
_symmetry.space_group_name_H-M   'P 1'
#
loop_
_entity.id
_entity.type
_entity.pdbx_description
1 polymer ?
#
loop_
_entity_poly.entity_id
_entity_poly.type
_entity_poly.pdbx_seq_one_letter_code
_entity_poly.pdbx_strand_id
1 'polypeptide(L)'
;MSTQHYPPLHVASPRPYYIVAPAYRHNSAGIRVMHMLCHLLNRCGQDAYLYSSTTNPMWHTPLLTNELRQQHEQAGRQPIVVYPEVVSGNPTKARSVVRYLLNVPGLIAGDTEFADSEMIFAYGEHLLPKGAGAERILFLPPIDTSLFNNLDNAYDSHRKGWLIYPGRHTLALQEHPELAARCTLITNKWPATPREMAELFRRSEGIYCFSSTATALEAMLCGCPAVVLKSPFFDGTPLGIGEFGTDGLAFEDAPEAIEHARSSLPIVQQKYADLQGRFWDQLASFIEQTQAMPCTDLQPDAMQGAAGGPDAQVAQWLRSRRPTDAQAALIAQRLEDRRMDLPTFDFVILPDGPPAAVEATRQSLQGQMYQQLAVHVPADCELATLNQLVLQQGTGQWLCFVRAGTTFTPFGLLILALELLEGDQVRAVYADELVTTPQGTRQALLRPDFNLDMLLASPAQLARNWFYRREVFLEAGGFDLACAGAAELALLLHLIEDADGLDGLAHVSEPVCISPSEAPIHSPQEQAVLLRHLQRRGYTQAQVCMHRPGIHRIDYGHAEQPLVSLVVPCNGRLDHVQRCVHALIEKTRYPHFEILLVNDGSSPATRAWLDGLVAREQNRLSVLSDASVRDHATACNLAARHAQGEYLVLLHEDTVIVHDDWLDALLNHGQRPEVGIVGARLMHPNGMVEQAVQVLGLNGPGNSAFSGLPHDEGYMRRLELDQNVSAVSGACLLIRRALYLEVGGMDEGLAQRTGASLDLCLKARQAGYLTVWTPHAVLVCEGQGELVPAEAVEAEQDALYGKWLPVIARDPAYNRNLSLQGAGFELETDPGLSWNPLSWRPLPVLLSMPGELAGTARSRVVDPALSMSIAGLADVRLALRPYLPAELERLQPDSWVMRRPASEAQIDALRSNARFSRAFKVGEVNADSPGLADDDLAGALRWSAGVVDRLVVPTPALAEALQGFCADIRVMPDRLHPARWGALATQRQPGSRPRIGWVGDQFGTSVQRLMLEIVQALHADVDWVCLGECPPPLRPYLREIHGPVPYDDYPQKLMSLGLDLALAPLGDGWLDACRSNVRLLEYAACGYPVVCSDVLPYQGLPVTRVRNTAGDWVSAIQAHLAEPAASVKGAQALREQVLARHMLDEGYARQWLDAWLPG
;
A
#
# COMPACT_ATOMS: atom_id res chain seq x y z
N MET A 1 50.61 -2.98 -27.38
CA MET A 1 50.63 -4.28 -28.07
C MET A 1 50.67 -5.39 -27.02
N SER A 2 49.54 -6.04 -26.76
CA SER A 2 49.42 -7.45 -26.40
C SER A 2 47.92 -7.74 -26.27
N THR A 3 47.44 -8.62 -27.12
CA THR A 3 46.06 -9.03 -27.33
C THR A 3 45.55 -9.86 -26.14
N GLN A 4 44.70 -9.28 -25.29
CA GLN A 4 43.75 -10.10 -24.52
C GLN A 4 42.60 -10.45 -25.46
N HIS A 5 42.43 -11.75 -25.72
CA HIS A 5 41.28 -12.30 -26.43
C HIS A 5 40.01 -11.92 -25.68
N TYR A 6 39.24 -10.97 -26.23
CA TYR A 6 37.85 -10.81 -25.84
C TYR A 6 37.08 -12.04 -26.39
N PRO A 7 36.28 -12.73 -25.56
CA PRO A 7 35.39 -13.76 -26.07
C PRO A 7 34.40 -13.17 -27.09
N PRO A 8 33.89 -13.97 -28.04
CA PRO A 8 33.04 -13.49 -29.13
C PRO A 8 31.78 -12.77 -28.62
N LEU A 9 31.43 -11.67 -29.29
CA LEU A 9 30.44 -10.67 -28.86
C LEU A 9 28.98 -11.12 -28.83
N HIS A 10 28.64 -12.36 -29.18
CA HIS A 10 27.31 -12.92 -28.96
C HIS A 10 27.38 -14.45 -28.94
N VAL A 11 27.64 -15.01 -27.75
CA VAL A 11 27.05 -16.32 -27.41
C VAL A 11 25.80 -15.96 -26.62
N ALA A 12 24.62 -16.13 -27.21
CA ALA A 12 23.38 -15.95 -26.48
C ALA A 12 23.44 -16.85 -25.25
N SER A 13 23.54 -16.24 -24.06
CA SER A 13 23.59 -17.01 -22.82
C SER A 13 22.31 -17.83 -22.73
N PRO A 14 22.37 -19.15 -22.47
CA PRO A 14 21.16 -19.98 -22.42
C PRO A 14 20.16 -19.45 -21.38
N ARG A 15 20.64 -18.74 -20.35
CA ARG A 15 19.86 -18.28 -19.21
C ARG A 15 20.15 -16.81 -18.88
N PRO A 16 19.16 -15.90 -19.03
CA PRO A 16 19.36 -14.48 -18.74
C PRO A 16 19.48 -14.22 -17.23
N TYR A 17 20.22 -13.18 -16.84
CA TYR A 17 20.30 -12.71 -15.46
C TYR A 17 19.25 -11.62 -15.19
N TYR A 18 18.45 -11.80 -14.15
CA TYR A 18 17.60 -10.74 -13.61
C TYR A 18 18.16 -10.29 -12.27
N ILE A 19 18.55 -9.03 -12.19
CA ILE A 19 19.31 -8.50 -11.06
C ILE A 19 18.40 -7.53 -10.31
N VAL A 20 18.06 -7.86 -9.06
CA VAL A 20 17.14 -7.07 -8.25
C VAL A 20 17.91 -5.99 -7.51
N ALA A 21 17.60 -4.73 -7.78
CA ALA A 21 18.30 -3.60 -7.17
C ALA A 21 17.37 -2.41 -6.94
N PRO A 22 17.51 -1.69 -5.80
CA PRO A 22 16.83 -0.40 -5.63
C PRO A 22 17.19 0.59 -6.75
N ALA A 23 16.37 1.65 -6.88
CA ALA A 23 16.64 2.76 -7.81
C ALA A 23 18.07 3.29 -7.65
N TYR A 24 18.74 3.58 -8.76
CA TYR A 24 20.14 3.99 -8.74
C TYR A 24 20.35 5.23 -7.86
N ARG A 25 21.31 5.13 -6.92
CA ARG A 25 21.77 6.25 -6.08
C ARG A 25 23.29 6.22 -6.01
N HIS A 26 23.92 7.32 -6.36
CA HIS A 26 25.39 7.44 -6.41
C HIS A 26 26.06 7.33 -5.03
N ASN A 27 25.34 7.63 -3.95
CA ASN A 27 25.85 7.61 -2.58
C ASN A 27 25.66 6.25 -1.85
N SER A 28 25.17 5.21 -2.54
CA SER A 28 25.03 3.86 -1.97
C SER A 28 25.94 2.87 -2.69
N ALA A 29 26.95 2.37 -1.98
CA ALA A 29 27.91 1.41 -2.53
C ALA A 29 27.24 0.09 -2.96
N GLY A 30 26.33 -0.46 -2.14
CA GLY A 30 25.61 -1.69 -2.49
C GLY A 30 24.74 -1.55 -3.74
N ILE A 31 24.03 -0.42 -3.89
CA ILE A 31 23.23 -0.15 -5.11
C ILE A 31 24.15 -0.03 -6.32
N ARG A 32 25.28 0.70 -6.20
CA ARG A 32 26.28 0.80 -7.27
C ARG A 32 26.80 -0.57 -7.70
N VAL A 33 27.11 -1.45 -6.75
CA VAL A 33 27.61 -2.81 -7.01
C VAL A 33 26.58 -3.63 -7.81
N MET A 34 25.30 -3.61 -7.44
CA MET A 34 24.26 -4.36 -8.18
C MET A 34 24.06 -3.84 -9.62
N HIS A 35 24.04 -2.52 -9.79
CA HIS A 35 23.93 -1.91 -11.12
C HIS A 35 25.19 -2.18 -11.97
N MET A 36 26.37 -2.17 -11.34
CA MET A 36 27.63 -2.49 -11.99
C MET A 36 27.72 -3.96 -12.39
N LEU A 37 27.19 -4.89 -11.57
CA LEU A 37 27.10 -6.30 -11.93
C LEU A 37 26.28 -6.49 -13.22
N CYS A 38 25.11 -5.85 -13.33
CA CYS A 38 24.32 -5.87 -14.56
C CYS A 38 25.11 -5.38 -15.77
N HIS A 39 25.78 -4.23 -15.62
CA HIS A 39 26.61 -3.66 -16.67
C HIS A 39 27.72 -4.59 -17.13
N LEU A 40 28.44 -5.20 -16.19
CA LEU A 40 29.61 -6.03 -16.47
C LEU A 40 29.23 -7.39 -17.05
N LEU A 41 28.12 -7.98 -16.58
CA LEU A 41 27.56 -9.19 -17.21
C LEU A 41 27.20 -8.94 -18.68
N ASN A 42 26.54 -7.82 -18.98
CA ASN A 42 26.26 -7.42 -20.36
C ASN A 42 27.54 -7.20 -21.19
N ARG A 43 28.58 -6.59 -20.60
CA ARG A 43 29.88 -6.42 -21.28
C ARG A 43 30.62 -7.74 -21.53
N CYS A 44 30.39 -8.74 -20.69
CA CYS A 44 30.89 -10.11 -20.86
C CYS A 44 30.02 -10.95 -21.82
N GLY A 45 29.04 -10.34 -22.51
CA GLY A 45 28.17 -11.02 -23.47
C GLY A 45 27.05 -11.85 -22.86
N GLN A 46 26.75 -11.68 -21.57
CA GLN A 46 25.56 -12.26 -20.94
C GLN A 46 24.34 -11.36 -21.16
N ASP A 47 23.15 -11.93 -21.15
CA ASP A 47 21.90 -11.15 -21.17
C ASP A 47 21.50 -10.81 -19.73
N ALA A 48 21.79 -9.59 -19.27
CA ALA A 48 21.53 -9.15 -17.90
C ALA A 48 20.62 -7.91 -17.84
N TYR A 49 19.61 -7.95 -16.98
CA TYR A 49 18.61 -6.90 -16.84
C TYR A 49 18.38 -6.53 -15.37
N LEU A 50 18.04 -5.25 -15.11
CA LEU A 50 17.73 -4.77 -13.77
C LEU A 50 16.22 -4.80 -13.48
N TYR A 51 15.86 -5.35 -12.33
CA TYR A 51 14.56 -5.16 -11.71
C TYR A 51 14.64 -3.92 -10.80
N SER A 52 14.35 -2.74 -11.35
CA SER A 52 14.49 -1.43 -10.69
C SER A 52 13.59 -0.36 -11.35
N SER A 53 13.49 0.84 -10.76
CA SER A 53 12.72 1.97 -11.33
C SER A 53 13.58 3.05 -12.01
N THR A 54 14.86 3.14 -11.67
CA THR A 54 15.80 4.11 -12.27
C THR A 54 17.18 3.50 -12.36
N THR A 55 17.83 3.61 -13.50
CA THR A 55 19.13 2.99 -13.78
C THR A 55 20.25 4.04 -13.82
N ASN A 56 21.50 3.58 -13.78
CA ASN A 56 22.63 4.47 -14.00
C ASN A 56 22.67 4.88 -15.49
N PRO A 57 22.55 6.17 -15.85
CA PRO A 57 22.53 6.60 -17.25
C PRO A 57 23.85 6.34 -17.99
N MET A 58 24.95 6.12 -17.28
CA MET A 58 26.28 5.89 -17.86
C MET A 58 26.60 4.42 -18.09
N TRP A 59 25.79 3.49 -17.58
CA TRP A 59 26.06 2.05 -17.66
C TRP A 59 24.98 1.33 -18.46
N HIS A 60 25.39 0.37 -19.29
CA HIS A 60 24.47 -0.52 -20.01
C HIS A 60 23.73 -1.45 -19.04
N THR A 61 22.63 -0.95 -18.50
CA THR A 61 21.84 -1.56 -17.43
C THR A 61 20.36 -1.56 -17.84
N PRO A 62 19.99 -2.34 -18.86
CA PRO A 62 18.62 -2.33 -19.39
C PRO A 62 17.64 -2.75 -18.29
N LEU A 63 16.50 -2.07 -18.21
CA LEU A 63 15.42 -2.45 -17.31
C LEU A 63 14.76 -3.73 -17.80
N LEU A 64 14.45 -4.62 -16.86
CA LEU A 64 13.66 -5.80 -17.14
C LEU A 64 12.19 -5.40 -17.27
N THR A 65 11.68 -5.30 -18.50
CA THR A 65 10.26 -5.03 -18.73
C THR A 65 9.44 -6.33 -18.70
N ASN A 66 8.12 -6.20 -18.56
CA ASN A 66 7.23 -7.36 -18.60
C ASN A 66 7.25 -8.03 -19.98
N GLU A 67 7.42 -7.27 -21.07
CA GLU A 67 7.55 -7.78 -22.44
C GLU A 67 8.82 -8.64 -22.58
N LEU A 68 9.95 -8.16 -22.08
CA LEU A 68 11.21 -8.92 -22.10
C LEU A 68 11.11 -10.23 -21.30
N ARG A 69 10.43 -10.19 -20.14
CA ARG A 69 10.18 -11.41 -19.35
C ARG A 69 9.32 -12.41 -20.12
N GLN A 70 8.25 -11.94 -20.75
CA GLN A 70 7.38 -12.80 -21.57
C GLN A 70 8.13 -13.36 -22.79
N GLN A 71 8.99 -12.57 -23.44
CA GLN A 71 9.83 -13.04 -24.54
C GLN A 71 10.79 -14.15 -24.10
N HIS A 72 11.45 -13.99 -22.95
CA HIS A 72 12.31 -15.03 -22.41
C HIS A 72 11.53 -16.30 -22.04
N GLU A 73 10.36 -16.15 -21.44
CA GLU A 73 9.49 -17.28 -21.07
C GLU A 73 8.97 -18.04 -22.30
N GLN A 74 8.51 -17.32 -23.34
CA GLN A 74 8.11 -17.92 -24.63
C GLN A 74 9.27 -18.63 -25.33
N ALA A 75 10.49 -18.10 -25.18
CA ALA A 75 11.70 -18.75 -25.68
C ALA A 75 12.19 -19.90 -24.78
N GLY A 76 11.48 -20.23 -23.70
CA GLY A 76 11.85 -21.28 -22.75
C GLY A 76 13.14 -20.98 -21.96
N ARG A 77 13.58 -19.72 -21.95
CA ARG A 77 14.82 -19.29 -21.31
C ARG A 77 14.59 -19.10 -19.81
N GLN A 78 15.18 -19.97 -19.01
CA GLN A 78 15.00 -19.94 -17.55
C GLN A 78 15.99 -18.97 -16.91
N PRO A 79 15.54 -17.86 -16.30
CA PRO A 79 16.44 -16.84 -15.78
C PRO A 79 17.17 -17.30 -14.51
N ILE A 80 18.31 -16.67 -14.25
CA ILE A 80 19.01 -16.69 -12.97
C ILE A 80 18.71 -15.37 -12.28
N VAL A 81 18.14 -15.40 -11.08
CA VAL A 81 17.78 -14.17 -10.37
C VAL A 81 18.79 -13.90 -9.27
N VAL A 82 19.37 -12.70 -9.29
CA VAL A 82 20.37 -12.26 -8.31
C VAL A 82 19.73 -11.26 -7.36
N TYR A 83 19.69 -11.62 -6.07
CA TYR A 83 19.20 -10.75 -4.99
C TYR A 83 20.34 -10.29 -4.10
N PRO A 84 20.33 -9.02 -3.63
CA PRO A 84 21.15 -8.64 -2.48
C PRO A 84 20.57 -9.24 -1.19
N GLU A 85 21.38 -9.32 -0.14
CA GLU A 85 21.01 -9.88 1.17
C GLU A 85 19.82 -9.16 1.82
N VAL A 86 19.61 -7.88 1.50
CA VAL A 86 18.53 -7.06 2.06
C VAL A 86 17.13 -7.43 1.53
N VAL A 87 17.06 -8.30 0.52
CA VAL A 87 15.79 -8.79 -0.02
C VAL A 87 15.48 -10.13 0.65
N SER A 88 14.37 -10.19 1.39
CA SER A 88 13.89 -11.43 2.02
C SER A 88 13.35 -12.41 0.99
N GLY A 89 13.73 -13.68 1.16
CA GLY A 89 13.27 -14.82 0.40
C GLY A 89 13.53 -14.71 -1.09
N ASN A 90 12.76 -15.46 -1.87
CA ASN A 90 12.80 -15.50 -3.32
C ASN A 90 11.53 -14.84 -3.92
N PRO A 91 11.39 -13.50 -3.88
CA PRO A 91 10.14 -12.82 -4.20
C PRO A 91 9.71 -12.99 -5.66
N THR A 92 10.63 -13.23 -6.60
CA THR A 92 10.29 -13.49 -8.01
C THR A 92 10.02 -14.96 -8.29
N LYS A 93 10.08 -15.82 -7.26
CA LYS A 93 9.90 -17.28 -7.33
C LYS A 93 10.81 -17.91 -8.39
N ALA A 94 12.04 -17.42 -8.49
CA ALA A 94 13.00 -17.92 -9.44
C ALA A 94 13.41 -19.36 -9.10
N ARG A 95 13.54 -20.21 -10.12
CA ARG A 95 14.00 -21.60 -9.95
C ARG A 95 15.51 -21.70 -9.71
N SER A 96 16.25 -20.63 -10.01
CA SER A 96 17.67 -20.51 -9.70
C SER A 96 17.92 -19.12 -9.13
N VAL A 97 18.28 -19.11 -7.86
CA VAL A 97 18.47 -17.91 -7.06
C VAL A 97 19.92 -17.79 -6.67
N VAL A 98 20.50 -16.63 -6.92
CA VAL A 98 21.81 -16.25 -6.41
C VAL A 98 21.61 -15.18 -5.34
N ARG A 99 22.03 -15.47 -4.11
CA ARG A 99 22.06 -14.50 -3.04
C ARG A 99 23.45 -13.86 -3.00
N TYR A 100 23.52 -12.56 -3.26
CA TYR A 100 24.78 -11.82 -3.28
C TYR A 100 24.90 -10.97 -2.01
N LEU A 101 25.73 -11.43 -1.07
CA LEU A 101 25.92 -10.80 0.24
C LEU A 101 26.84 -9.59 0.12
N LEU A 102 26.28 -8.39 0.15
CA LEU A 102 27.00 -7.11 0.12
C LEU A 102 27.30 -6.56 1.51
N ASN A 103 26.64 -7.11 2.54
CA ASN A 103 26.82 -6.79 3.94
C ASN A 103 26.42 -7.99 4.82
N VAL A 104 26.55 -7.85 6.14
CA VAL A 104 26.13 -8.86 7.13
C VAL A 104 24.62 -9.09 7.00
N PRO A 105 24.15 -10.33 6.72
CA PRO A 105 22.73 -10.66 6.64
C PRO A 105 21.95 -10.22 7.89
N GLY A 106 20.75 -9.65 7.69
CA GLY A 106 19.91 -9.12 8.77
C GLY A 106 20.36 -7.80 9.41
N LEU A 107 21.50 -7.22 9.03
CA LEU A 107 21.97 -5.95 9.59
C LEU A 107 21.13 -4.74 9.15
N ILE A 108 20.59 -4.77 7.93
CA ILE A 108 19.84 -3.65 7.35
C ILE A 108 18.36 -4.02 7.19
N ALA A 109 18.12 -5.16 6.57
CA ALA A 109 16.84 -5.79 6.26
C ALA A 109 17.16 -7.18 5.68
N GLY A 110 16.13 -7.95 5.31
CA GLY A 110 16.32 -9.25 4.68
C GLY A 110 16.53 -10.39 5.68
N ASP A 111 16.75 -11.58 5.16
CA ASP A 111 16.86 -12.78 5.99
C ASP A 111 18.28 -12.92 6.56
N THR A 112 18.39 -13.56 7.73
CA THR A 112 19.68 -13.93 8.34
C THR A 112 20.17 -15.30 7.88
N GLU A 113 19.27 -16.11 7.32
CA GLU A 113 19.53 -17.46 6.80
C GLU A 113 18.87 -17.58 5.42
N PHE A 114 19.53 -18.28 4.49
CA PHE A 114 19.04 -18.45 3.12
C PHE A 114 18.81 -19.93 2.85
N ALA A 115 17.83 -20.26 2.01
CA ALA A 115 17.50 -21.65 1.70
C ALA A 115 18.67 -22.37 1.02
N ASP A 116 18.85 -23.67 1.29
CA ASP A 116 19.90 -24.50 0.68
C ASP A 116 19.82 -24.55 -0.86
N SER A 117 18.65 -24.23 -1.42
CA SER A 117 18.43 -24.09 -2.86
C SER A 117 19.05 -22.84 -3.48
N GLU A 118 19.49 -21.88 -2.67
CA GLU A 118 20.08 -20.62 -3.13
C GLU A 118 21.61 -20.71 -3.20
N MET A 119 22.17 -20.13 -4.25
CA MET A 119 23.61 -20.07 -4.44
C MET A 119 24.13 -18.78 -3.83
N ILE A 120 24.95 -18.89 -2.78
CA ILE A 120 25.48 -17.74 -2.08
C ILE A 120 26.80 -17.29 -2.74
N PHE A 121 26.85 -16.02 -3.13
CA PHE A 121 28.08 -15.28 -3.42
C PHE A 121 28.22 -14.16 -2.40
N ALA A 122 29.44 -13.77 -2.09
CA ALA A 122 29.71 -12.71 -1.13
C ALA A 122 30.67 -11.66 -1.69
N TYR A 123 30.50 -10.42 -1.24
CA TYR A 123 31.38 -9.31 -1.61
C TYR A 123 32.79 -9.47 -1.04
N GLY A 124 32.94 -10.18 0.10
CA GLY A 124 34.21 -10.54 0.69
C GLY A 124 34.11 -11.79 1.56
N GLU A 125 35.25 -12.37 1.91
CA GLU A 125 35.39 -13.67 2.57
C GLU A 125 34.65 -13.74 3.91
N HIS A 126 34.74 -12.68 4.72
CA HIS A 126 34.09 -12.57 6.03
C HIS A 126 32.56 -12.63 6.00
N LEU A 127 31.92 -12.43 4.83
CA LEU A 127 30.47 -12.56 4.66
C LEU A 127 30.05 -13.97 4.22
N LEU A 128 31.00 -14.84 3.85
CA LEU A 128 30.68 -16.19 3.41
C LEU A 128 30.18 -17.05 4.60
N PRO A 129 29.14 -17.87 4.39
CA PRO A 129 28.75 -18.89 5.37
C PRO A 129 29.89 -19.85 5.68
N LYS A 130 29.93 -20.38 6.91
CA LYS A 130 30.93 -21.37 7.33
C LYS A 130 30.87 -22.60 6.42
N GLY A 131 31.96 -22.88 5.71
CA GLY A 131 32.09 -24.02 4.79
C GLY A 131 31.95 -23.68 3.31
N ALA A 132 31.58 -22.44 2.94
CA ALA A 132 31.67 -21.97 1.56
C ALA A 132 33.13 -21.66 1.20
N GLY A 133 33.57 -22.07 0.00
CA GLY A 133 34.94 -21.86 -0.46
C GLY A 133 35.17 -20.45 -1.04
N ALA A 134 36.44 -20.06 -1.14
CA ALA A 134 36.86 -18.73 -1.63
C ALA A 134 36.44 -18.45 -3.10
N GLU A 135 36.07 -19.48 -3.86
CA GLU A 135 35.51 -19.38 -5.21
C GLU A 135 34.12 -18.73 -5.26
N ARG A 136 33.46 -18.52 -4.10
CA ARG A 136 32.18 -17.81 -3.95
C ARG A 136 32.35 -16.32 -3.64
N ILE A 137 33.57 -15.81 -3.66
CA ILE A 137 33.86 -14.38 -3.49
C ILE A 137 33.75 -13.69 -4.84
N LEU A 138 32.90 -12.66 -4.91
CA LEU A 138 32.82 -11.74 -6.03
C LEU A 138 33.02 -10.32 -5.49
N PHE A 139 34.25 -9.82 -5.55
CA PHE A 139 34.55 -8.45 -5.14
C PHE A 139 34.39 -7.51 -6.34
N LEU A 140 33.32 -6.73 -6.35
CA LEU A 140 33.04 -5.73 -7.38
C LEU A 140 33.61 -4.37 -6.96
N PRO A 141 34.71 -3.88 -7.56
CA PRO A 141 35.40 -2.65 -7.13
C PRO A 141 34.57 -1.41 -7.51
N PRO A 142 33.84 -0.77 -6.60
CA PRO A 142 32.85 0.24 -6.95
C PRO A 142 33.48 1.61 -7.12
N ILE A 143 34.69 1.84 -6.58
CA ILE A 143 35.38 3.13 -6.56
C ILE A 143 36.08 3.37 -7.88
N ASP A 144 35.82 4.54 -8.45
CA ASP A 144 36.49 5.05 -9.65
C ASP A 144 37.88 5.59 -9.27
N THR A 145 38.92 4.79 -9.49
CA THR A 145 40.31 5.14 -9.20
C THR A 145 40.87 6.23 -10.12
N SER A 146 40.18 6.59 -11.21
CA SER A 146 40.55 7.77 -11.99
C SER A 146 40.24 9.07 -11.24
N LEU A 147 39.24 9.04 -10.36
CA LEU A 147 38.83 10.16 -9.52
C LEU A 147 39.44 10.09 -8.12
N PHE A 148 39.33 8.93 -7.47
CA PHE A 148 39.82 8.69 -6.10
C PHE A 148 41.19 8.01 -6.14
N ASN A 149 42.22 8.84 -6.12
CA ASN A 149 43.63 8.43 -6.10
C ASN A 149 44.48 9.54 -5.47
N ASN A 150 45.70 9.19 -5.07
CA ASN A 150 46.69 10.13 -4.53
C ASN A 150 47.83 10.44 -5.53
N LEU A 151 47.56 10.41 -6.84
CA LEU A 151 48.58 10.68 -7.85
C LEU A 151 48.89 12.18 -7.88
N ASP A 152 50.17 12.53 -7.84
CA ASP A 152 50.69 13.91 -7.89
C ASP A 152 49.98 14.88 -6.92
N ASN A 153 49.63 14.42 -5.73
CA ASN A 153 48.88 15.22 -4.78
C ASN A 153 49.72 16.37 -4.21
N ALA A 154 49.42 17.59 -4.65
CA ALA A 154 50.09 18.81 -4.19
C ALA A 154 50.04 18.98 -2.66
N TYR A 155 49.00 18.46 -1.98
CA TYR A 155 48.81 18.66 -0.55
C TYR A 155 49.61 17.71 0.35
N ASP A 156 50.30 16.69 -0.18
CA ASP A 156 50.92 15.64 0.66
C ASP A 156 51.89 16.18 1.71
N SER A 157 52.58 17.29 1.44
CA SER A 157 53.49 17.95 2.39
C SER A 157 52.81 18.84 3.43
N HIS A 158 51.50 19.11 3.30
CA HIS A 158 50.78 20.12 4.07
C HIS A 158 49.25 19.94 4.07
N ARG A 159 48.78 18.71 4.32
CA ARG A 159 47.36 18.40 4.54
C ARG A 159 46.83 19.17 5.76
N LYS A 160 45.57 19.61 5.71
CA LYS A 160 44.92 20.38 6.78
C LYS A 160 43.48 19.95 7.02
N GLY A 161 43.14 19.79 8.30
CA GLY A 161 41.78 19.63 8.76
C GLY A 161 41.31 18.17 8.74
N TRP A 162 40.47 17.85 9.71
CA TRP A 162 39.87 16.54 9.87
C TRP A 162 38.44 16.52 9.37
N LEU A 163 38.00 15.37 8.88
CA LEU A 163 36.65 15.15 8.37
C LEU A 163 35.88 14.23 9.32
N ILE A 164 34.56 14.39 9.37
CA ILE A 164 33.68 13.47 10.11
C ILE A 164 32.51 13.06 9.22
N TYR A 165 32.29 11.76 9.12
CA TYR A 165 31.18 11.16 8.39
C TYR A 165 30.36 10.24 9.32
N PRO A 166 29.24 10.74 9.87
CA PRO A 166 28.40 9.98 10.80
C PRO A 166 27.66 8.80 10.15
N GLY A 167 27.50 8.81 8.82
CA GLY A 167 26.81 7.76 8.08
C GLY A 167 25.38 7.54 8.61
N ARG A 168 25.08 6.31 9.05
CA ARG A 168 23.77 5.92 9.62
C ARG A 168 23.65 6.17 11.12
N HIS A 169 24.76 6.46 11.80
CA HIS A 169 24.77 6.77 13.23
C HIS A 169 24.50 8.26 13.42
N THR A 170 23.23 8.66 13.31
CA THR A 170 22.81 10.07 13.37
C THR A 170 23.12 10.74 14.71
N LEU A 171 23.28 9.96 15.79
CA LEU A 171 23.65 10.44 17.12
C LEU A 171 25.18 10.63 17.31
N ALA A 172 26.01 10.17 16.38
CA ALA A 172 27.48 10.21 16.51
C ALA A 172 28.03 11.62 16.80
N LEU A 173 27.41 12.66 16.24
CA LEU A 173 27.82 14.05 16.45
C LEU A 173 27.52 14.56 17.87
N GLN A 174 26.48 14.01 18.51
CA GLN A 174 26.12 14.32 19.90
C GLN A 174 26.95 13.51 20.89
N GLU A 175 27.24 12.25 20.56
CA GLU A 175 28.07 11.35 21.37
C GLU A 175 29.56 11.76 21.35
N HIS A 176 30.01 12.38 20.26
CA HIS A 176 31.39 12.87 20.10
C HIS A 176 31.42 14.39 19.82
N PRO A 177 30.99 15.24 20.77
CA PRO A 177 30.89 16.68 20.55
C PRO A 177 32.25 17.33 20.29
N GLU A 178 33.33 16.77 20.87
CA GLU A 178 34.70 17.24 20.62
C GLU A 178 35.18 16.94 19.18
N LEU A 179 34.80 15.79 18.62
CA LEU A 179 35.08 15.47 17.22
C LEU A 179 34.25 16.35 16.28
N ALA A 180 32.96 16.53 16.59
CA ALA A 180 32.06 17.40 15.82
C ALA A 180 32.53 18.86 15.81
N ALA A 181 33.13 19.36 16.90
CA ALA A 181 33.66 20.71 16.99
C ALA A 181 34.95 20.94 16.18
N ARG A 182 35.78 19.89 16.00
CA ARG A 182 37.10 20.01 15.34
C ARG A 182 37.14 19.49 13.89
N CYS A 183 36.11 18.77 13.45
CA CYS A 183 36.06 18.14 12.12
C CYS A 183 35.04 18.83 11.20
N THR A 184 35.31 18.79 9.90
CA THR A 184 34.34 19.21 8.88
C THR A 184 33.38 18.06 8.58
N LEU A 185 32.08 18.31 8.74
CA LEU A 185 31.02 17.33 8.54
C LEU A 185 30.79 17.03 7.05
N ILE A 186 30.91 15.75 6.68
CA ILE A 186 30.42 15.22 5.40
C ILE A 186 28.99 14.75 5.60
N THR A 187 28.09 15.20 4.70
CA THR A 187 26.67 14.83 4.73
C THR A 187 26.28 14.09 3.46
N ASN A 188 25.04 13.60 3.40
CA ASN A 188 24.50 12.98 2.18
C ASN A 188 24.29 13.97 1.01
N LYS A 189 24.38 15.28 1.26
CA LYS A 189 24.22 16.36 0.26
C LYS A 189 25.51 17.17 0.03
N TRP A 190 26.56 16.94 0.81
CA TRP A 190 27.81 17.71 0.73
C TRP A 190 29.03 16.84 1.09
N PRO A 191 30.11 16.84 0.29
CA PRO A 191 30.28 17.55 -0.99
C PRO A 191 29.29 17.14 -2.08
N ALA A 192 29.00 18.03 -3.04
CA ALA A 192 27.92 17.83 -4.00
C ALA A 192 28.32 16.90 -5.14
N THR A 193 29.61 16.77 -5.43
CA THR A 193 30.12 15.90 -6.50
C THR A 193 31.25 14.95 -6.04
N PRO A 194 31.43 13.78 -6.68
CA PRO A 194 32.54 12.88 -6.38
C PRO A 194 33.93 13.53 -6.55
N ARG A 195 34.06 14.47 -7.50
CA ARG A 195 35.31 15.22 -7.72
C ARG A 195 35.63 16.15 -6.55
N GLU A 196 34.63 16.86 -6.03
CA GLU A 196 34.79 17.67 -4.82
C GLU A 196 35.12 16.82 -3.60
N MET A 197 34.52 15.63 -3.49
CA MET A 197 34.80 14.69 -2.42
C MET A 197 36.24 14.14 -2.48
N ALA A 198 36.72 13.74 -3.66
CA ALA A 198 38.11 13.32 -3.84
C ALA A 198 39.12 14.44 -3.51
N GLU A 199 38.84 15.68 -3.94
CA GLU A 199 39.67 16.84 -3.60
C GLU A 199 39.67 17.14 -2.10
N LEU A 200 38.50 17.01 -1.45
CA LEU A 200 38.37 17.14 0.00
C LEU A 200 39.24 16.10 0.72
N PHE A 201 39.23 14.84 0.28
CA PHE A 201 40.10 13.81 0.86
C PHE A 201 41.58 14.09 0.63
N ARG A 202 41.99 14.52 -0.57
CA ARG A 202 43.40 14.81 -0.88
C ARG A 202 44.01 15.91 0.00
N ARG A 203 43.22 16.89 0.43
CA ARG A 203 43.71 17.99 1.28
C ARG A 203 43.60 17.74 2.78
N SER A 204 42.83 16.74 3.21
CA SER A 204 42.55 16.49 4.63
C SER A 204 43.56 15.58 5.32
N GLU A 205 43.72 15.77 6.63
CA GLU A 205 44.67 15.04 7.47
C GLU A 205 44.19 13.63 7.87
N GLY A 206 42.87 13.44 7.91
CA GLY A 206 42.20 12.18 8.22
C GLY A 206 40.68 12.34 8.27
N ILE A 207 39.96 11.21 8.31
CA ILE A 207 38.50 11.16 8.41
C ILE A 207 38.05 10.24 9.55
N TYR A 208 37.05 10.65 10.33
CA TYR A 208 36.32 9.80 11.27
C TYR A 208 35.06 9.25 10.61
N CYS A 209 34.87 7.93 10.70
CA CYS A 209 33.69 7.21 10.25
C CYS A 209 33.13 6.39 11.41
N PHE A 210 31.80 6.22 11.47
CA PHE A 210 31.12 5.43 12.50
C PHE A 210 30.54 4.13 11.97
N SER A 211 30.97 3.71 10.78
CA SER A 211 30.54 2.49 10.13
C SER A 211 31.56 2.06 9.08
N SER A 212 31.61 0.76 8.76
CA SER A 212 32.29 0.31 7.55
C SER A 212 31.62 0.91 6.31
N THR A 213 32.33 1.77 5.57
CA THR A 213 31.77 2.57 4.48
C THR A 213 32.76 2.70 3.32
N ALA A 214 32.24 2.74 2.09
CA ALA A 214 33.03 3.03 0.90
C ALA A 214 33.74 4.39 0.99
N THR A 215 33.16 5.36 1.71
CA THR A 215 33.76 6.69 1.96
C THR A 215 35.13 6.60 2.65
N ALA A 216 35.32 5.62 3.54
CA ALA A 216 36.61 5.39 4.21
C ALA A 216 37.66 4.89 3.20
N LEU A 217 37.27 3.97 2.31
CA LEU A 217 38.15 3.46 1.25
C LEU A 217 38.47 4.51 0.18
N GLU A 218 37.49 5.32 -0.21
CA GLU A 218 37.66 6.48 -1.11
C GLU A 218 38.67 7.49 -0.53
N ALA A 219 38.59 7.76 0.79
CA ALA A 219 39.54 8.61 1.49
C ALA A 219 40.97 8.00 1.50
N MET A 220 41.09 6.72 1.84
CA MET A 220 42.38 6.02 1.88
C MET A 220 43.06 6.01 0.51
N LEU A 221 42.32 5.79 -0.57
CA LEU A 221 42.85 5.84 -1.94
C LEU A 221 43.36 7.24 -2.33
N CYS A 222 42.81 8.30 -1.74
CA CYS A 222 43.25 9.70 -1.86
C CYS A 222 44.37 10.09 -0.86
N GLY A 223 44.96 9.11 -0.16
CA GLY A 223 46.03 9.34 0.83
C GLY A 223 45.55 9.95 2.15
N CYS A 224 44.24 9.87 2.45
CA CYS A 224 43.65 10.34 3.70
C CYS A 224 43.35 9.13 4.61
N PRO A 225 44.02 8.98 5.77
CA PRO A 225 43.77 7.84 6.66
C PRO A 225 42.37 7.91 7.27
N ALA A 226 41.77 6.74 7.49
CA ALA A 226 40.41 6.64 8.04
C ALA A 226 40.41 6.03 9.45
N VAL A 227 39.80 6.75 10.40
CA VAL A 227 39.54 6.28 11.75
C VAL A 227 38.09 5.79 11.81
N VAL A 228 37.87 4.49 11.97
CA VAL A 228 36.54 3.88 12.00
C VAL A 228 36.20 3.50 13.44
N LEU A 229 35.41 4.34 14.09
CA LEU A 229 35.01 4.18 15.48
C LEU A 229 33.80 3.24 15.59
N LYS A 230 33.73 2.52 16.71
CA LYS A 230 32.60 1.64 17.04
C LYS A 230 31.30 2.45 17.13
N SER A 231 30.21 1.82 16.69
CA SER A 231 28.86 2.37 16.78
C SER A 231 27.85 1.24 16.97
N PRO A 232 26.57 1.54 17.23
CA PRO A 232 25.51 0.53 17.22
C PRO A 232 25.41 -0.28 15.90
N PHE A 233 25.98 0.24 14.81
CA PHE A 233 25.94 -0.37 13.48
C PHE A 233 27.31 -0.91 13.02
N PHE A 234 28.32 -0.86 13.88
CA PHE A 234 29.68 -1.29 13.57
C PHE A 234 30.41 -1.79 14.82
N ASP A 235 30.72 -3.08 14.84
CA ASP A 235 31.31 -3.78 15.97
C ASP A 235 32.84 -3.67 16.08
N GLY A 236 33.49 -3.09 15.06
CA GLY A 236 34.95 -2.96 14.95
C GLY A 236 35.57 -3.79 13.82
N THR A 237 34.80 -4.60 13.09
CA THR A 237 35.32 -5.42 11.99
C THR A 237 34.90 -4.84 10.63
N PRO A 238 35.79 -4.16 9.88
CA PRO A 238 35.43 -3.56 8.60
C PRO A 238 35.11 -4.62 7.53
N LEU A 239 34.13 -4.29 6.68
CA LEU A 239 33.86 -5.04 5.46
C LEU A 239 35.13 -5.07 4.60
N GLY A 240 35.54 -6.26 4.22
CA GLY A 240 36.71 -6.48 3.37
C GLY A 240 38.04 -6.61 4.15
N ILE A 241 38.00 -6.80 5.47
CA ILE A 241 39.23 -6.98 6.28
C ILE A 241 40.11 -8.15 5.80
N GLY A 242 39.51 -9.21 5.25
CA GLY A 242 40.26 -10.33 4.68
C GLY A 242 41.05 -9.94 3.42
N GLU A 243 40.51 -9.02 2.63
CA GLU A 243 41.05 -8.57 1.36
C GLU A 243 42.02 -7.37 1.50
N PHE A 244 41.69 -6.43 2.38
CA PHE A 244 42.42 -5.18 2.58
C PHE A 244 43.33 -5.18 3.81
N GLY A 245 43.07 -6.05 4.78
CA GLY A 245 43.69 -5.97 6.10
C GLY A 245 43.24 -4.71 6.85
N THR A 246 44.13 -4.17 7.67
CA THR A 246 43.92 -2.93 8.45
C THR A 246 44.76 -1.75 7.95
N ASP A 247 45.40 -1.89 6.79
CA ASP A 247 46.25 -0.83 6.21
C ASP A 247 45.40 0.39 5.84
N GLY A 248 45.86 1.59 6.24
CA GLY A 248 45.10 2.84 6.07
C GLY A 248 43.99 3.09 7.11
N LEU A 249 43.72 2.12 8.00
CA LEU A 249 42.65 2.18 9.00
C LEU A 249 43.19 2.27 10.44
N ALA A 250 42.52 3.09 11.25
CA ALA A 250 42.62 3.07 12.71
C ALA A 250 41.24 2.80 13.33
N PHE A 251 41.18 2.10 14.46
CA PHE A 251 39.92 1.78 15.15
C PHE A 251 39.74 2.54 16.47
N GLU A 252 40.65 3.46 16.75
CA GLU A 252 40.66 4.31 17.94
C GLU A 252 41.29 5.66 17.61
N ASP A 253 40.92 6.70 18.38
CA ASP A 253 41.43 8.07 18.26
C ASP A 253 42.76 8.26 19.01
N ALA A 254 43.70 7.32 18.84
CA ALA A 254 45.02 7.37 19.45
C ALA A 254 46.07 7.86 18.42
N PRO A 255 46.97 8.79 18.79
CA PRO A 255 48.00 9.29 17.86
C PRO A 255 48.85 8.17 17.22
N GLU A 256 49.18 7.13 17.98
CA GLU A 256 49.96 5.98 17.50
C GLU A 256 49.18 5.15 16.46
N ALA A 257 47.88 4.92 16.68
CA ALA A 257 47.02 4.20 15.75
C ALA A 257 46.81 4.97 14.43
N ILE A 258 46.63 6.29 14.53
CA ILE A 258 46.50 7.18 13.36
C ILE A 258 47.80 7.21 12.54
N GLU A 259 48.95 7.27 13.20
CA GLU A 259 50.24 7.27 12.50
C GLU A 259 50.52 5.93 11.82
N HIS A 260 50.15 4.81 12.45
CA HIS A 260 50.22 3.50 11.83
C HIS A 260 49.35 3.41 10.57
N ALA A 261 48.09 3.86 10.65
CA ALA A 261 47.17 3.94 9.51
C ALA A 261 47.77 4.81 8.39
N ARG A 262 48.35 5.97 8.73
CA ARG A 262 48.99 6.87 7.75
C ARG A 262 50.17 6.22 7.04
N SER A 263 51.05 5.54 7.79
CA SER A 263 52.26 4.91 7.25
C SER A 263 51.97 3.75 6.28
N SER A 264 50.79 3.14 6.39
CA SER A 264 50.37 1.98 5.59
C SER A 264 49.53 2.35 4.35
N LEU A 265 49.16 3.63 4.19
CA LEU A 265 48.36 4.11 3.04
C LEU A 265 48.94 3.76 1.66
N PRO A 266 50.26 3.80 1.40
CA PRO A 266 50.80 3.45 0.08
C PRO A 266 50.45 2.03 -0.37
N ILE A 267 50.24 1.11 0.58
CA ILE A 267 49.90 -0.29 0.31
C ILE A 267 48.44 -0.44 -0.18
N VAL A 268 47.55 0.46 0.25
CA VAL A 268 46.11 0.40 -0.05
C VAL A 268 45.84 0.47 -1.55
N GLN A 269 46.56 1.32 -2.29
CA GLN A 269 46.41 1.44 -3.74
C GLN A 269 46.83 0.15 -4.46
N GLN A 270 47.94 -0.46 -4.04
CA GLN A 270 48.40 -1.74 -4.62
C GLN A 270 47.38 -2.86 -4.34
N LYS A 271 46.91 -2.98 -3.09
CA LYS A 271 45.90 -3.99 -2.73
C LYS A 271 44.59 -3.82 -3.49
N TYR A 272 44.13 -2.59 -3.66
CA TYR A 272 42.92 -2.30 -4.43
C TYR A 272 43.12 -2.63 -5.93
N ALA A 273 44.28 -2.34 -6.50
CA ALA A 273 44.63 -2.73 -7.87
C ALA A 273 44.71 -4.26 -8.03
N ASP A 274 45.28 -4.98 -7.07
CA ASP A 274 45.35 -6.45 -7.08
C ASP A 274 43.94 -7.08 -7.03
N LEU A 275 43.02 -6.48 -6.28
CA LEU A 275 41.61 -6.88 -6.25
C LEU A 275 40.90 -6.60 -7.57
N GLN A 276 41.14 -5.44 -8.19
CA GLN A 276 40.65 -5.14 -9.54
C GLN A 276 41.17 -6.14 -10.58
N GLY A 277 42.40 -6.66 -10.40
CA GLY A 277 42.96 -7.71 -11.24
C GLY A 277 42.24 -9.05 -11.08
N ARG A 278 42.02 -9.49 -9.83
CA ARG A 278 41.33 -10.76 -9.49
C ARG A 278 39.84 -10.76 -9.84
N PHE A 279 39.22 -9.58 -9.89
CA PHE A 279 37.79 -9.43 -10.18
C PHE A 279 37.36 -10.16 -11.46
N TRP A 280 38.15 -10.09 -12.54
CA TRP A 280 37.76 -10.70 -13.82
C TRP A 280 37.68 -12.22 -13.74
N ASP A 281 38.61 -12.85 -13.01
CA ASP A 281 38.58 -14.29 -12.76
C ASP A 281 37.39 -14.66 -11.86
N GLN A 282 37.08 -13.83 -10.86
CA GLN A 282 35.90 -14.00 -10.00
C GLN A 282 34.58 -13.85 -10.77
N LEU A 283 34.48 -12.88 -11.70
CA LEU A 283 33.30 -12.70 -12.54
C LEU A 283 33.15 -13.86 -13.52
N ALA A 284 34.23 -14.35 -14.12
CA ALA A 284 34.20 -15.53 -14.97
C ALA A 284 33.71 -16.76 -14.19
N SER A 285 34.24 -16.96 -12.98
CA SER A 285 33.81 -18.02 -12.05
C SER A 285 32.34 -17.87 -11.63
N PHE A 286 31.89 -16.65 -11.36
CA PHE A 286 30.48 -16.35 -11.06
C PHE A 286 29.58 -16.75 -12.23
N ILE A 287 29.93 -16.36 -13.46
CA ILE A 287 29.14 -16.69 -14.65
C ILE A 287 29.09 -18.22 -14.84
N GLU A 288 30.23 -18.90 -14.79
CA GLU A 288 30.32 -20.35 -14.96
C GLU A 288 29.47 -21.11 -13.93
N GLN A 289 29.63 -20.79 -12.64
CA GLN A 289 28.92 -21.49 -11.57
C GLN A 289 27.42 -21.21 -11.58
N THR A 290 27.01 -19.98 -11.86
CA THR A 290 25.58 -19.61 -11.86
C THR A 290 24.86 -20.12 -13.11
N GLN A 291 25.52 -20.16 -14.26
CA GLN A 291 24.96 -20.77 -15.48
C GLN A 291 24.79 -22.29 -15.33
N ALA A 292 25.69 -22.95 -14.60
CA ALA A 292 25.61 -24.39 -14.29
C ALA A 292 24.62 -24.74 -13.16
N MET A 293 24.00 -23.74 -12.52
CA MET A 293 23.10 -23.95 -11.38
C MET A 293 21.84 -24.74 -11.77
N PRO A 294 21.43 -25.76 -11.00
CA PRO A 294 20.19 -26.48 -11.27
C PRO A 294 18.95 -25.59 -11.09
N CYS A 295 17.89 -25.91 -11.83
CA CYS A 295 16.57 -25.30 -11.63
C CYS A 295 15.81 -26.13 -10.62
N THR A 296 15.61 -25.58 -9.43
CA THR A 296 14.84 -26.23 -8.37
C THR A 296 13.34 -26.17 -8.68
N ASP A 297 12.63 -27.25 -8.34
CA ASP A 297 11.18 -27.26 -8.37
C ASP A 297 10.69 -26.51 -7.13
N LEU A 298 9.87 -25.49 -7.34
CA LEU A 298 9.35 -24.65 -6.26
C LEU A 298 8.50 -25.52 -5.33
N GLN A 299 8.97 -25.76 -4.11
CA GLN A 299 8.18 -26.49 -3.12
C GLN A 299 6.90 -25.69 -2.77
N PRO A 300 5.72 -26.33 -2.66
CA PRO A 300 4.46 -25.62 -2.48
C PRO A 300 4.27 -24.88 -1.14
N ASP A 301 5.09 -25.18 -0.12
CA ASP A 301 4.68 -25.01 1.28
C ASP A 301 5.38 -23.89 2.07
N ALA A 302 6.01 -22.90 1.43
CA ALA A 302 6.54 -21.73 2.15
C ALA A 302 6.10 -20.39 1.52
N MET A 303 5.18 -19.69 2.23
CA MET A 303 4.94 -18.23 2.23
C MET A 303 4.29 -17.63 0.96
N GLN A 304 3.03 -17.17 0.91
CA GLN A 304 2.35 -16.18 1.75
C GLN A 304 3.25 -14.99 2.14
N GLY A 305 3.30 -13.97 1.27
CA GLY A 305 3.87 -12.66 1.60
C GLY A 305 4.57 -11.94 0.44
N ALA A 306 3.78 -11.25 -0.39
CA ALA A 306 4.18 -10.08 -1.20
C ALA A 306 5.24 -10.25 -2.32
N ALA A 307 4.75 -10.53 -3.54
CA ALA A 307 5.21 -10.06 -4.87
C ALA A 307 4.99 -11.12 -5.98
N GLY A 308 3.78 -11.67 -6.04
CA GLY A 308 3.34 -12.39 -7.22
C GLY A 308 3.11 -11.43 -8.40
N GLY A 309 3.30 -11.88 -9.64
CA GLY A 309 2.81 -11.14 -10.81
C GLY A 309 1.29 -10.86 -10.70
N PRO A 310 0.70 -10.07 -11.61
CA PRO A 310 -0.71 -9.68 -11.53
C PRO A 310 -1.68 -10.84 -11.23
N ASP A 311 -1.43 -12.01 -11.83
CA ASP A 311 -2.20 -13.24 -11.56
C ASP A 311 -2.10 -13.72 -10.10
N ALA A 312 -0.91 -13.68 -9.51
CA ALA A 312 -0.71 -14.10 -8.13
C ALA A 312 -1.20 -13.05 -7.12
N GLN A 313 -1.20 -11.76 -7.48
CA GLN A 313 -1.89 -10.71 -6.71
C GLN A 313 -3.41 -10.93 -6.72
N VAL A 314 -4.01 -11.16 -7.89
CA VAL A 314 -5.44 -11.49 -8.04
C VAL A 314 -5.78 -12.78 -7.28
N ALA A 315 -4.94 -13.82 -7.38
CA ALA A 315 -5.16 -15.08 -6.68
C ALA A 315 -4.99 -14.95 -5.15
N GLN A 316 -4.12 -14.07 -4.66
CA GLN A 316 -4.01 -13.77 -3.23
C GLN A 316 -5.24 -12.97 -2.76
N TRP A 317 -5.64 -11.96 -3.53
CA TRP A 317 -6.81 -11.13 -3.26
C TRP A 317 -8.12 -11.93 -3.23
N LEU A 318 -8.29 -12.90 -4.14
CA LEU A 318 -9.40 -13.86 -4.06
C LEU A 318 -9.30 -14.78 -2.84
N ARG A 319 -8.10 -15.23 -2.46
CA ARG A 319 -7.93 -16.13 -1.31
C ARG A 319 -8.28 -15.45 0.01
N SER A 320 -8.13 -14.14 0.12
CA SER A 320 -8.60 -13.37 1.27
C SER A 320 -10.13 -13.24 1.34
N ARG A 321 -10.86 -13.51 0.24
CA ARG A 321 -12.34 -13.53 0.21
C ARG A 321 -12.91 -14.85 0.73
N ARG A 322 -12.57 -15.19 1.98
CA ARG A 322 -13.11 -16.37 2.68
C ARG A 322 -13.64 -15.97 4.06
N PRO A 323 -14.91 -16.30 4.40
CA PRO A 323 -15.43 -15.97 5.72
C PRO A 323 -14.66 -16.73 6.80
N THR A 324 -14.46 -16.12 7.96
CA THR A 324 -14.01 -16.85 9.14
C THR A 324 -15.08 -17.85 9.59
N ASP A 325 -14.74 -18.82 10.44
CA ASP A 325 -15.71 -19.82 10.92
C ASP A 325 -16.91 -19.16 11.63
N ALA A 326 -16.67 -18.08 12.39
CA ALA A 326 -17.73 -17.31 13.03
C ALA A 326 -18.62 -16.58 12.00
N GLN A 327 -18.02 -15.95 10.99
CA GLN A 327 -18.77 -15.30 9.90
C GLN A 327 -19.58 -16.34 9.10
N ALA A 328 -19.00 -17.51 8.82
CA ALA A 328 -19.67 -18.60 8.12
C ALA A 328 -20.88 -19.12 8.91
N ALA A 329 -20.78 -19.23 10.25
CA ALA A 329 -21.91 -19.60 11.10
C ALA A 329 -23.05 -18.56 11.05
N LEU A 330 -22.72 -17.27 11.06
CA LEU A 330 -23.71 -16.19 10.93
C LEU A 330 -24.37 -16.16 9.56
N ILE A 331 -23.60 -16.40 8.49
CA ILE A 331 -24.15 -16.55 7.14
C ILE A 331 -25.11 -17.74 7.08
N ALA A 332 -24.70 -18.90 7.61
CA ALA A 332 -25.56 -20.08 7.63
C ALA A 332 -26.87 -19.82 8.40
N GLN A 333 -26.80 -19.13 9.54
CA GLN A 333 -27.98 -18.71 10.29
C GLN A 333 -28.87 -17.76 9.47
N ARG A 334 -28.29 -16.74 8.82
CA ARG A 334 -29.04 -15.80 7.98
C ARG A 334 -29.77 -16.51 6.83
N LEU A 335 -29.12 -17.49 6.19
CA LEU A 335 -29.73 -18.28 5.13
C LEU A 335 -30.92 -19.12 5.64
N GLU A 336 -30.81 -19.72 6.83
CA GLU A 336 -31.93 -20.47 7.43
C GLU A 336 -33.09 -19.53 7.83
N ASP A 337 -32.77 -18.40 8.48
CA ASP A 337 -33.76 -17.40 8.90
C ASP A 337 -34.54 -16.83 7.72
N ARG A 338 -33.88 -16.68 6.55
CA ARG A 338 -34.45 -16.14 5.31
C ARG A 338 -34.78 -17.21 4.27
N ARG A 339 -34.88 -18.50 4.65
CA ARG A 339 -35.01 -19.63 3.71
C ARG A 339 -36.13 -19.50 2.66
N MET A 340 -37.22 -18.80 3.01
CA MET A 340 -38.39 -18.60 2.13
C MET A 340 -38.20 -17.47 1.13
N ASP A 341 -37.27 -16.56 1.40
CA ASP A 341 -37.00 -15.37 0.60
C ASP A 341 -35.70 -15.52 -0.23
N LEU A 342 -35.01 -16.65 -0.08
CA LEU A 342 -33.74 -16.90 -0.75
C LEU A 342 -33.91 -16.86 -2.29
N PRO A 343 -33.03 -16.13 -3.01
CA PRO A 343 -33.12 -16.04 -4.46
C PRO A 343 -32.77 -17.37 -5.11
N THR A 344 -33.60 -17.80 -6.06
CA THR A 344 -33.36 -19.01 -6.86
C THR A 344 -32.81 -18.63 -8.23
N PHE A 345 -31.78 -19.34 -8.70
CA PHE A 345 -31.08 -19.03 -9.95
C PHE A 345 -31.23 -20.14 -10.99
N ASP A 346 -31.60 -19.79 -12.21
CA ASP A 346 -31.50 -20.65 -13.39
C ASP A 346 -30.31 -20.22 -14.24
N PHE A 347 -29.34 -21.11 -14.40
CA PHE A 347 -28.21 -20.92 -15.29
C PHE A 347 -28.45 -21.63 -16.62
N VAL A 348 -28.34 -20.90 -17.72
CA VAL A 348 -28.40 -21.44 -19.09
C VAL A 348 -26.98 -21.43 -19.66
N ILE A 349 -26.34 -22.59 -19.73
CA ILE A 349 -24.98 -22.73 -20.28
C ILE A 349 -25.08 -22.83 -21.80
N LEU A 350 -24.59 -21.83 -22.51
CA LEU A 350 -24.57 -21.80 -23.97
C LEU A 350 -23.59 -22.87 -24.50
N PRO A 351 -24.01 -23.77 -25.41
CA PRO A 351 -23.13 -24.79 -25.99
C PRO A 351 -22.27 -24.23 -27.14
N ASP A 352 -21.65 -23.07 -26.92
CA ASP A 352 -20.86 -22.31 -27.91
C ASP A 352 -19.35 -22.63 -27.89
N GLY A 353 -18.95 -23.58 -27.05
CA GLY A 353 -17.58 -24.07 -26.90
C GLY A 353 -17.48 -25.60 -26.95
N PRO A 354 -16.28 -26.17 -26.76
CA PRO A 354 -16.11 -27.63 -26.75
C PRO A 354 -16.87 -28.26 -25.58
N PRO A 355 -17.30 -29.55 -25.68
CA PRO A 355 -18.05 -30.23 -24.61
C PRO A 355 -17.36 -30.19 -23.24
N ALA A 356 -16.02 -30.20 -23.20
CA ALA A 356 -15.26 -30.08 -21.96
C ALA A 356 -15.44 -28.71 -21.27
N ALA A 357 -15.61 -27.63 -22.03
CA ALA A 357 -15.84 -26.30 -21.48
C ALA A 357 -17.25 -26.16 -20.87
N VAL A 358 -18.26 -26.72 -21.54
CA VAL A 358 -19.64 -26.83 -21.00
C VAL A 358 -19.62 -27.60 -19.68
N GLU A 359 -18.91 -28.73 -19.65
CA GLU A 359 -18.82 -29.56 -18.45
C GLU A 359 -18.04 -28.87 -17.32
N ALA A 360 -16.97 -28.13 -17.62
CA ALA A 360 -16.24 -27.34 -16.63
C ALA A 360 -17.14 -26.26 -15.97
N THR A 361 -17.93 -25.54 -16.77
CA THR A 361 -18.93 -24.58 -16.26
C THR A 361 -19.94 -25.28 -15.35
N ARG A 362 -20.53 -26.40 -15.82
CA ARG A 362 -21.50 -27.20 -15.06
C ARG A 362 -20.94 -27.66 -13.72
N GLN A 363 -19.73 -28.23 -13.71
CA GLN A 363 -19.07 -28.71 -12.49
C GLN A 363 -18.81 -27.58 -11.50
N SER A 364 -18.38 -26.41 -11.98
CA SER A 364 -18.14 -25.26 -11.11
C SER A 364 -19.42 -24.73 -10.45
N LEU A 365 -20.57 -24.82 -11.12
CA LEU A 365 -21.90 -24.49 -10.57
C LEU A 365 -22.38 -25.54 -9.56
N GLN A 366 -22.18 -26.83 -9.85
CA GLN A 366 -22.53 -27.92 -8.92
C GLN A 366 -21.71 -27.87 -7.63
N GLY A 367 -20.48 -27.37 -7.68
CA GLY A 367 -19.59 -27.23 -6.52
C GLY A 367 -19.81 -25.99 -5.65
N GLN A 368 -20.85 -25.20 -5.90
CA GLN A 368 -21.09 -23.94 -5.20
C GLN A 368 -21.59 -24.14 -3.76
N MET A 369 -21.26 -23.22 -2.86
CA MET A 369 -21.79 -23.24 -1.49
C MET A 369 -23.29 -22.91 -1.44
N TYR A 370 -23.76 -22.10 -2.38
CA TYR A 370 -25.17 -21.75 -2.52
C TYR A 370 -25.87 -22.73 -3.47
N GLN A 371 -26.88 -23.44 -2.96
CA GLN A 371 -27.47 -24.61 -3.64
C GLN A 371 -28.84 -24.35 -4.29
N GLN A 372 -29.40 -23.14 -4.16
CA GLN A 372 -30.69 -22.80 -4.79
C GLN A 372 -30.52 -22.41 -6.26
N LEU A 373 -30.01 -23.36 -7.06
CA LEU A 373 -29.77 -23.15 -8.48
C LEU A 373 -30.20 -24.35 -9.32
N ALA A 374 -30.65 -24.08 -10.54
CA ALA A 374 -30.86 -25.05 -11.60
C ALA A 374 -29.93 -24.76 -12.78
N VAL A 375 -29.51 -25.82 -13.48
CA VAL A 375 -28.57 -25.72 -14.59
C VAL A 375 -29.16 -26.36 -15.83
N HIS A 376 -29.34 -25.56 -16.88
CA HIS A 376 -29.89 -25.96 -18.15
C HIS A 376 -28.83 -25.87 -19.24
N VAL A 377 -28.85 -26.82 -20.18
CA VAL A 377 -28.01 -26.81 -21.37
C VAL A 377 -28.92 -27.03 -22.58
N PRO A 378 -29.14 -26.01 -23.42
CA PRO A 378 -29.96 -26.12 -24.62
C PRO A 378 -29.28 -27.00 -25.68
N ALA A 379 -30.04 -27.39 -26.71
CA ALA A 379 -29.51 -28.19 -27.81
C ALA A 379 -28.56 -27.39 -28.72
N ASP A 380 -28.78 -26.08 -28.83
CA ASP A 380 -28.02 -25.13 -29.64
C ASP A 380 -28.07 -23.74 -28.99
N CYS A 381 -27.41 -22.77 -29.63
CA CYS A 381 -27.38 -21.37 -29.17
C CYS A 381 -28.42 -20.49 -29.89
N GLU A 382 -29.41 -21.06 -30.59
CA GLU A 382 -30.42 -20.24 -31.28
C GLU A 382 -31.31 -19.54 -30.27
N LEU A 383 -31.53 -18.22 -30.44
CA LEU A 383 -32.33 -17.43 -29.50
C LEU A 383 -33.74 -17.97 -29.29
N ALA A 384 -34.36 -18.55 -30.33
CA ALA A 384 -35.68 -19.18 -30.23
C ALA A 384 -35.66 -20.38 -29.26
N THR A 385 -34.61 -21.20 -29.34
CA THR A 385 -34.36 -22.32 -28.42
C THR A 385 -34.18 -21.81 -27.00
N LEU A 386 -33.38 -20.75 -26.80
CA LEU A 386 -33.14 -20.16 -25.48
C LEU A 386 -34.42 -19.61 -24.85
N ASN A 387 -35.19 -18.82 -25.61
CA ASN A 387 -36.47 -18.25 -25.15
C ASN A 387 -37.47 -19.35 -24.79
N GLN A 388 -37.59 -20.38 -25.64
CA GLN A 388 -38.49 -21.49 -25.39
C GLN A 388 -38.07 -22.30 -24.14
N LEU A 389 -36.75 -22.50 -23.93
CA LEU A 389 -36.23 -23.19 -22.76
C LEU A 389 -36.62 -22.45 -21.47
N VAL A 390 -36.39 -21.14 -21.39
CA VAL A 390 -36.73 -20.34 -20.20
C VAL A 390 -38.25 -20.35 -19.95
N LEU A 391 -39.06 -20.27 -21.00
CA LEU A 391 -40.51 -20.31 -20.90
C LEU A 391 -41.03 -21.66 -20.37
N GLN A 392 -40.48 -22.77 -20.87
CA GLN A 392 -41.00 -24.12 -20.60
C GLN A 392 -40.37 -24.80 -19.38
N GLN A 393 -39.11 -24.49 -19.07
CA GLN A 393 -38.31 -25.20 -18.07
C GLN A 393 -37.75 -24.29 -16.96
N GLY A 394 -37.77 -22.96 -17.14
CA GLY A 394 -37.26 -22.04 -16.13
C GLY A 394 -38.13 -22.03 -14.87
N THR A 395 -37.51 -22.20 -13.71
CA THR A 395 -38.16 -22.24 -12.39
C THR A 395 -37.57 -21.25 -11.39
N GLY A 396 -36.36 -20.73 -11.66
CA GLY A 396 -35.67 -19.76 -10.84
C GLY A 396 -36.26 -18.35 -10.97
N GLN A 397 -36.10 -17.55 -9.91
CA GLN A 397 -36.44 -16.13 -9.91
C GLN A 397 -35.48 -15.34 -10.80
N TRP A 398 -34.21 -15.75 -10.87
CA TRP A 398 -33.14 -15.08 -11.59
C TRP A 398 -32.61 -15.96 -12.72
N LEU A 399 -32.35 -15.37 -13.89
CA LEU A 399 -31.82 -16.03 -15.08
C LEU A 399 -30.44 -15.50 -15.41
N CYS A 400 -29.48 -16.39 -15.62
CA CYS A 400 -28.15 -16.02 -16.11
C CYS A 400 -27.75 -16.89 -17.32
N PHE A 401 -27.43 -16.24 -18.44
CA PHE A 401 -26.90 -16.90 -19.62
C PHE A 401 -25.37 -16.85 -19.55
N VAL A 402 -24.73 -18.02 -19.61
CA VAL A 402 -23.28 -18.12 -19.44
C VAL A 402 -22.64 -18.91 -20.56
N ARG A 403 -21.53 -18.39 -21.09
CA ARG A 403 -20.76 -19.06 -22.14
C ARG A 403 -20.03 -20.29 -21.61
N ALA A 404 -19.84 -21.29 -22.46
CA ALA A 404 -19.07 -22.47 -22.11
C ALA A 404 -17.62 -22.09 -21.72
N GLY A 405 -17.14 -22.63 -20.60
CA GLY A 405 -15.80 -22.35 -20.07
C GLY A 405 -15.75 -21.25 -19.02
N THR A 406 -16.85 -20.51 -18.80
CA THR A 406 -16.99 -19.64 -17.63
C THR A 406 -17.11 -20.49 -16.37
N THR A 407 -16.34 -20.20 -15.33
CA THR A 407 -16.38 -20.92 -14.04
C THR A 407 -16.75 -19.97 -12.91
N PHE A 408 -17.29 -20.47 -11.80
CA PHE A 408 -17.76 -19.63 -10.70
C PHE A 408 -16.79 -19.64 -9.53
N THR A 409 -16.64 -18.48 -8.86
CA THR A 409 -15.82 -18.39 -7.65
C THR A 409 -16.52 -19.12 -6.49
N PRO A 410 -15.79 -19.63 -5.48
CA PRO A 410 -16.40 -20.47 -4.44
C PRO A 410 -17.50 -19.80 -3.60
N PHE A 411 -17.39 -18.47 -3.40
CA PHE A 411 -18.30 -17.69 -2.55
C PHE A 411 -19.10 -16.63 -3.34
N GLY A 412 -18.82 -16.44 -4.64
CA GLY A 412 -19.43 -15.38 -5.43
C GLY A 412 -20.95 -15.44 -5.45
N LEU A 413 -21.53 -16.61 -5.76
CA LEU A 413 -22.99 -16.77 -5.77
C LEU A 413 -23.62 -16.65 -4.38
N LEU A 414 -22.90 -17.03 -3.33
CA LEU A 414 -23.36 -16.87 -1.95
C LEU A 414 -23.47 -15.39 -1.58
N ILE A 415 -22.45 -14.60 -1.89
CA ILE A 415 -22.46 -13.14 -1.64
C ILE A 415 -23.52 -12.45 -2.50
N LEU A 416 -23.62 -12.81 -3.79
CA LEU A 416 -24.68 -12.32 -4.68
C LEU A 416 -26.08 -12.59 -4.10
N ALA A 417 -26.33 -13.82 -3.62
CA ALA A 417 -27.60 -14.17 -3.01
C ALA A 417 -27.90 -13.36 -1.74
N LEU A 418 -26.89 -13.14 -0.89
CA LEU A 418 -27.02 -12.33 0.33
C LEU A 418 -27.31 -10.85 0.02
N GLU A 419 -26.71 -10.28 -1.03
CA GLU A 419 -27.01 -8.90 -1.43
C GLU A 419 -28.40 -8.77 -2.06
N LEU A 420 -28.83 -9.76 -2.86
CA LEU A 420 -30.16 -9.76 -3.48
C LEU A 420 -31.32 -9.91 -2.48
N LEU A 421 -31.08 -10.47 -1.29
CA LEU A 421 -32.08 -10.51 -0.20
C LEU A 421 -32.53 -9.14 0.28
N GLU A 422 -31.77 -8.09 0.00
CA GLU A 422 -32.06 -6.70 0.38
C GLU A 422 -32.61 -5.88 -0.81
N GLY A 423 -32.78 -6.50 -1.99
CA GLY A 423 -32.99 -5.82 -3.29
C GLY A 423 -34.27 -6.20 -4.04
N ASP A 424 -35.45 -6.02 -3.43
CA ASP A 424 -36.74 -6.43 -4.02
C ASP A 424 -37.10 -5.73 -5.35
N GLN A 425 -36.53 -4.56 -5.62
CA GLN A 425 -36.83 -3.74 -6.82
C GLN A 425 -35.81 -3.91 -7.97
N VAL A 426 -34.85 -4.83 -7.84
CA VAL A 426 -33.79 -5.01 -8.85
C VAL A 426 -34.33 -5.82 -10.03
N ARG A 427 -34.37 -5.25 -11.24
CA ARG A 427 -34.84 -5.91 -12.47
C ARG A 427 -33.75 -6.76 -13.13
N ALA A 428 -32.51 -6.27 -13.10
CA ALA A 428 -31.34 -6.97 -13.60
C ALA A 428 -30.10 -6.54 -12.82
N VAL A 429 -29.18 -7.47 -12.58
CA VAL A 429 -27.95 -7.21 -11.85
C VAL A 429 -26.77 -7.86 -12.56
N TYR A 430 -25.64 -7.17 -12.60
CA TYR A 430 -24.35 -7.77 -12.94
C TYR A 430 -23.43 -7.73 -11.73
N ALA A 431 -22.44 -8.59 -11.72
CA ALA A 431 -21.43 -8.61 -10.67
C ALA A 431 -20.04 -8.41 -11.27
N ASP A 432 -19.01 -8.24 -10.45
CA ASP A 432 -17.63 -8.27 -10.95
C ASP A 432 -17.26 -9.66 -11.49
N GLU A 433 -16.22 -9.72 -12.31
CA GLU A 433 -15.67 -11.00 -12.78
C GLU A 433 -14.15 -10.96 -12.90
N LEU A 434 -13.55 -12.14 -13.01
CA LEU A 434 -12.17 -12.27 -13.45
C LEU A 434 -12.14 -12.75 -14.89
N VAL A 435 -11.13 -12.31 -15.63
CA VAL A 435 -10.90 -12.76 -16.99
C VAL A 435 -9.58 -13.50 -17.08
N THR A 436 -9.59 -14.66 -17.74
CA THR A 436 -8.37 -15.43 -18.04
C THR A 436 -7.89 -15.03 -19.43
N THR A 437 -6.70 -14.45 -19.51
CA THR A 437 -6.11 -14.06 -20.80
C THR A 437 -5.76 -15.30 -21.63
N PRO A 438 -5.52 -15.16 -22.95
CA PRO A 438 -5.06 -16.27 -23.79
C PRO A 438 -3.76 -16.93 -23.29
N GLN A 439 -2.96 -16.22 -22.50
CA GLN A 439 -1.73 -16.72 -21.88
C GLN A 439 -1.97 -17.48 -20.56
N GLY A 440 -3.23 -17.59 -20.11
CA GLY A 440 -3.62 -18.29 -18.88
C GLY A 440 -3.56 -17.43 -17.61
N THR A 441 -3.19 -16.16 -17.72
CA THR A 441 -3.09 -15.20 -16.61
C THR A 441 -4.48 -14.70 -16.22
N ARG A 442 -4.82 -14.63 -14.92
CA ARG A 442 -6.08 -14.01 -14.47
C ARG A 442 -5.89 -12.52 -14.23
N GLN A 443 -6.89 -11.75 -14.63
CA GLN A 443 -7.00 -10.32 -14.37
C GLN A 443 -8.38 -9.99 -13.79
N ALA A 444 -8.44 -8.98 -12.93
CA ALA A 444 -9.70 -8.53 -12.35
C ALA A 444 -10.41 -7.54 -13.28
N LEU A 445 -11.65 -7.87 -13.66
CA LEU A 445 -12.58 -7.00 -14.37
C LEU A 445 -13.62 -6.48 -13.36
N LEU A 446 -13.23 -5.40 -12.70
CA LEU A 446 -13.98 -4.69 -11.66
C LEU A 446 -14.71 -3.51 -12.29
N ARG A 447 -16.02 -3.65 -12.43
CA ARG A 447 -16.85 -2.69 -13.15
C ARG A 447 -17.32 -1.57 -12.21
N PRO A 448 -17.57 -0.34 -12.69
CA PRO A 448 -18.30 0.64 -11.90
C PRO A 448 -19.75 0.19 -11.71
N ASP A 449 -20.54 0.96 -10.95
CA ASP A 449 -21.99 0.85 -11.02
C ASP A 449 -22.48 1.22 -12.44
N PHE A 450 -23.77 0.99 -12.69
CA PHE A 450 -24.31 1.04 -14.06
C PHE A 450 -23.91 2.33 -14.79
N ASN A 451 -23.22 2.17 -15.92
CA ASN A 451 -22.65 3.25 -16.70
C ASN A 451 -23.18 3.16 -18.13
N LEU A 452 -24.16 4.01 -18.45
CA LEU A 452 -24.85 4.01 -19.73
C LEU A 452 -23.88 4.29 -20.88
N ASP A 453 -23.07 5.34 -20.75
CA ASP A 453 -22.15 5.73 -21.83
C ASP A 453 -21.06 4.68 -22.06
N MET A 454 -20.55 4.02 -21.01
CA MET A 454 -19.64 2.88 -21.18
C MET A 454 -20.31 1.65 -21.81
N LEU A 455 -21.57 1.36 -21.46
CA LEU A 455 -22.34 0.28 -22.08
C LEU A 455 -22.50 0.53 -23.59
N LEU A 456 -22.83 1.76 -23.98
CA LEU A 456 -22.99 2.14 -25.38
C LEU A 456 -21.65 2.13 -26.13
N ALA A 457 -20.58 2.60 -25.49
CA ALA A 457 -19.24 2.68 -26.09
C ALA A 457 -18.54 1.32 -26.17
N SER A 458 -18.73 0.41 -25.20
CA SER A 458 -18.11 -0.92 -25.20
C SER A 458 -19.05 -2.02 -24.66
N PRO A 459 -20.08 -2.42 -25.43
CA PRO A 459 -21.04 -3.44 -25.03
C PRO A 459 -20.42 -4.76 -24.57
N ALA A 460 -19.40 -5.26 -25.28
CA ALA A 460 -18.76 -6.54 -24.96
C ALA A 460 -18.13 -6.61 -23.55
N GLN A 461 -17.82 -5.46 -22.93
CA GLN A 461 -17.31 -5.41 -21.55
C GLN A 461 -18.43 -5.32 -20.50
N LEU A 462 -19.56 -4.69 -20.84
CA LEU A 462 -20.61 -4.32 -19.89
C LEU A 462 -21.85 -5.21 -20.01
N ALA A 463 -22.20 -5.72 -21.18
CA ALA A 463 -23.37 -6.55 -21.47
C ALA A 463 -23.04 -8.05 -21.51
N ARG A 464 -22.51 -8.58 -20.40
CA ARG A 464 -22.17 -10.00 -20.27
C ARG A 464 -22.42 -10.52 -18.86
N ASN A 465 -22.83 -11.79 -18.76
CA ASN A 465 -23.03 -12.50 -17.50
C ASN A 465 -24.00 -11.78 -16.54
N TRP A 466 -25.05 -11.16 -17.08
CA TRP A 466 -26.09 -10.53 -16.28
C TRP A 466 -27.04 -11.56 -15.68
N PHE A 467 -27.60 -11.22 -14.53
CA PHE A 467 -28.69 -11.92 -13.88
C PHE A 467 -29.96 -11.09 -14.05
N TYR A 468 -30.90 -11.59 -14.85
CA TYR A 468 -32.17 -10.94 -15.12
C TYR A 468 -33.24 -11.54 -14.24
N ARG A 469 -34.16 -10.74 -13.68
CA ARG A 469 -35.39 -11.33 -13.12
C ARG A 469 -36.14 -12.06 -14.23
N ARG A 470 -36.57 -13.29 -13.94
CA ARG A 470 -37.25 -14.14 -14.91
C ARG A 470 -38.54 -13.51 -15.42
N GLU A 471 -39.30 -12.88 -14.54
CA GLU A 471 -40.53 -12.16 -14.92
C GLU A 471 -40.23 -11.02 -15.90
N VAL A 472 -39.21 -10.21 -15.62
CA VAL A 472 -38.77 -9.10 -16.48
C VAL A 472 -38.32 -9.62 -17.86
N PHE A 473 -37.57 -10.72 -17.91
CA PHE A 473 -37.17 -11.34 -19.17
C PHE A 473 -38.39 -11.81 -19.99
N LEU A 474 -39.40 -12.40 -19.34
CA LEU A 474 -40.60 -12.90 -20.01
C LEU A 474 -41.52 -11.77 -20.46
N GLU A 475 -41.66 -10.71 -19.67
CA GLU A 475 -42.44 -9.51 -20.01
C GLU A 475 -41.84 -8.77 -21.21
N ALA A 476 -40.51 -8.74 -21.31
CA ALA A 476 -39.79 -8.24 -22.49
C ALA A 476 -39.96 -9.13 -23.75
N GLY A 477 -40.61 -10.29 -23.63
CA GLY A 477 -40.77 -11.25 -24.74
C GLY A 477 -39.54 -12.14 -24.98
N GLY A 478 -38.59 -12.16 -24.06
CA GLY A 478 -37.30 -12.85 -24.18
C GLY A 478 -36.31 -12.12 -25.08
N PHE A 479 -35.31 -12.84 -25.61
CA PHE A 479 -34.37 -12.27 -26.55
C PHE A 479 -35.00 -11.98 -27.91
N ASP A 480 -34.74 -10.79 -28.44
CA ASP A 480 -35.16 -10.40 -29.79
C ASP A 480 -34.40 -11.20 -30.85
N LEU A 481 -35.14 -12.01 -31.60
CA LEU A 481 -34.59 -12.88 -32.66
C LEU A 481 -33.85 -12.09 -33.75
N ALA A 482 -34.20 -10.82 -33.96
CA ALA A 482 -33.52 -9.95 -34.91
C ALA A 482 -32.11 -9.50 -34.44
N CYS A 483 -31.77 -9.76 -33.18
CA CYS A 483 -30.55 -9.29 -32.52
C CYS A 483 -29.62 -10.43 -32.07
N ALA A 484 -29.62 -11.57 -32.77
CA ALA A 484 -28.91 -12.79 -32.37
C ALA A 484 -27.45 -12.62 -31.92
N GLY A 485 -26.68 -11.75 -32.56
CA GLY A 485 -25.28 -11.46 -32.26
C GLY A 485 -25.04 -10.31 -31.27
N ALA A 486 -26.10 -9.77 -30.66
CA ALA A 486 -26.04 -8.74 -29.62
C ALA A 486 -27.27 -8.83 -28.69
N ALA A 487 -27.70 -10.06 -28.37
CA ALA A 487 -29.00 -10.31 -27.73
C ALA A 487 -29.11 -9.74 -26.31
N GLU A 488 -28.07 -9.93 -25.49
CA GLU A 488 -28.02 -9.36 -24.13
C GLU A 488 -27.99 -7.82 -24.15
N LEU A 489 -27.19 -7.23 -25.04
CA LEU A 489 -27.19 -5.77 -25.24
C LEU A 489 -28.59 -5.28 -25.63
N ALA A 490 -29.24 -5.95 -26.59
CA ALA A 490 -30.57 -5.58 -27.05
C ALA A 490 -31.63 -5.65 -25.94
N LEU A 491 -31.55 -6.67 -25.07
CA LEU A 491 -32.42 -6.80 -23.90
C LEU A 491 -32.15 -5.68 -22.88
N LEU A 492 -30.90 -5.43 -22.52
CA LEU A 492 -30.55 -4.35 -21.59
C LEU A 492 -31.03 -2.98 -22.08
N LEU A 493 -30.81 -2.67 -23.35
CA LEU A 493 -31.28 -1.41 -23.94
C LEU A 493 -32.81 -1.34 -23.98
N HIS A 494 -33.51 -2.46 -24.18
CA HIS A 494 -34.97 -2.51 -24.09
C HIS A 494 -35.44 -2.16 -22.66
N LEU A 495 -34.81 -2.73 -21.63
CA LEU A 495 -35.13 -2.42 -20.23
C LEU A 495 -34.90 -0.95 -19.85
N ILE A 496 -33.97 -0.28 -20.54
CA ILE A 496 -33.67 1.15 -20.39
C ILE A 496 -34.67 2.03 -21.15
N GLU A 497 -35.22 1.53 -22.25
CA GLU A 497 -36.23 2.24 -23.05
C GLU A 497 -37.63 2.22 -22.41
N ASP A 498 -37.87 1.26 -21.49
CA ASP A 498 -39.11 1.14 -20.75
C ASP A 498 -39.28 2.25 -19.68
N ALA A 499 -40.47 2.32 -19.08
CA ALA A 499 -40.86 3.42 -18.18
C ALA A 499 -39.96 3.57 -16.94
N ASP A 500 -39.33 2.49 -16.48
CA ASP A 500 -38.44 2.49 -15.32
C ASP A 500 -37.02 3.00 -15.64
N GLY A 501 -36.67 3.18 -16.92
CA GLY A 501 -35.37 3.73 -17.32
C GLY A 501 -34.19 2.95 -16.75
N LEU A 502 -33.29 3.65 -16.04
CA LEU A 502 -32.11 3.06 -15.40
C LEU A 502 -32.43 2.39 -14.05
N ASP A 503 -33.62 2.61 -13.49
CA ASP A 503 -33.96 2.14 -12.15
C ASP A 503 -34.07 0.61 -12.12
N GLY A 504 -33.58 0.01 -11.03
CA GLY A 504 -33.54 -1.44 -10.87
C GLY A 504 -32.43 -2.16 -11.66
N LEU A 505 -31.55 -1.44 -12.37
CA LEU A 505 -30.28 -2.00 -12.85
C LEU A 505 -29.22 -1.89 -11.75
N ALA A 506 -28.75 -3.02 -11.24
CA ALA A 506 -27.85 -3.06 -10.10
C ALA A 506 -26.47 -3.63 -10.44
N HIS A 507 -25.50 -3.34 -9.57
CA HIS A 507 -24.16 -3.88 -9.62
C HIS A 507 -23.80 -4.45 -8.24
N VAL A 508 -23.23 -5.65 -8.23
CA VAL A 508 -22.68 -6.30 -7.04
C VAL A 508 -21.16 -6.35 -7.17
N SER A 509 -20.44 -5.65 -6.29
CA SER A 509 -18.96 -5.57 -6.32
C SER A 509 -18.29 -6.83 -5.76
N GLU A 510 -18.71 -8.01 -6.22
CA GLU A 510 -18.13 -9.31 -5.91
C GLU A 510 -17.77 -10.03 -7.21
N PRO A 511 -16.53 -10.55 -7.35
CA PRO A 511 -16.16 -11.41 -8.47
C PRO A 511 -16.94 -12.73 -8.42
N VAL A 512 -18.02 -12.83 -9.19
CA VAL A 512 -18.90 -14.02 -9.18
C VAL A 512 -18.37 -15.13 -10.09
N CYS A 513 -17.77 -14.77 -11.22
CA CYS A 513 -17.27 -15.73 -12.20
C CYS A 513 -15.85 -15.41 -12.69
N ILE A 514 -15.27 -16.41 -13.35
CA ILE A 514 -13.99 -16.39 -14.04
C ILE A 514 -14.29 -16.79 -15.48
N SER A 515 -14.25 -15.83 -16.38
CA SER A 515 -14.55 -16.01 -17.80
C SER A 515 -13.28 -16.09 -18.64
N PRO A 516 -13.30 -16.79 -19.79
CA PRO A 516 -12.25 -16.62 -20.78
C PRO A 516 -12.28 -15.18 -21.32
N SER A 517 -11.10 -14.58 -21.50
CA SER A 517 -10.98 -13.29 -22.18
C SER A 517 -11.42 -13.44 -23.62
N GLU A 518 -12.19 -12.48 -24.10
CA GLU A 518 -12.61 -12.43 -25.50
C GLU A 518 -11.78 -11.41 -26.26
N ALA A 519 -11.42 -11.72 -27.50
CA ALA A 519 -10.81 -10.75 -28.38
C ALA A 519 -11.88 -9.69 -28.75
N PRO A 520 -11.55 -8.40 -28.75
CA PRO A 520 -12.44 -7.39 -29.28
C PRO A 520 -12.71 -7.69 -30.75
N ILE A 521 -13.97 -7.93 -31.12
CA ILE A 521 -14.38 -8.23 -32.49
C ILE A 521 -15.22 -7.10 -33.08
N HIS A 522 -15.23 -7.02 -34.40
CA HIS A 522 -16.17 -6.17 -35.12
C HIS A 522 -17.54 -6.85 -35.16
N SER A 523 -18.55 -6.23 -34.54
CA SER A 523 -19.94 -6.70 -34.58
C SER A 523 -20.85 -5.66 -35.23
N PRO A 524 -21.21 -5.83 -36.53
CA PRO A 524 -22.22 -5.00 -37.18
C PRO A 524 -23.59 -5.08 -36.49
N GLN A 525 -23.88 -6.18 -35.78
CA GLN A 525 -25.13 -6.35 -35.07
C GLN A 525 -25.21 -5.48 -33.80
N GLU A 526 -24.09 -5.30 -33.08
CA GLU A 526 -24.02 -4.33 -31.98
C GLU A 526 -24.34 -2.92 -32.49
N GLN A 527 -23.72 -2.50 -33.60
CA GLN A 527 -23.98 -1.18 -34.19
C GLN A 527 -25.45 -0.99 -34.57
N ALA A 528 -26.08 -2.02 -35.14
CA ALA A 528 -27.49 -1.99 -35.50
C ALA A 528 -28.41 -1.87 -34.27
N VAL A 529 -28.09 -2.58 -33.19
CA VAL A 529 -28.81 -2.52 -31.91
C VAL A 529 -28.66 -1.14 -31.26
N LEU A 530 -27.44 -0.59 -31.23
CA LEU A 530 -27.18 0.76 -30.72
C LEU A 530 -27.92 1.82 -31.53
N LEU A 531 -27.88 1.75 -32.87
CA LEU A 531 -28.59 2.69 -33.73
C LEU A 531 -30.11 2.62 -33.52
N ARG A 532 -30.67 1.40 -33.39
CA ARG A 532 -32.09 1.21 -33.05
C ARG A 532 -32.44 1.87 -31.73
N HIS A 533 -31.61 1.68 -30.70
CA HIS A 533 -31.81 2.30 -29.39
C HIS A 533 -31.84 3.83 -29.47
N LEU A 534 -30.86 4.42 -30.16
CA LEU A 534 -30.80 5.87 -30.36
C LEU A 534 -32.03 6.40 -31.11
N GLN A 535 -32.49 5.69 -32.14
CA GLN A 535 -33.71 6.06 -32.88
C GLN A 535 -34.97 5.99 -32.00
N ARG A 536 -35.10 4.97 -31.15
CA ARG A 536 -36.23 4.87 -30.19
C ARG A 536 -36.24 6.01 -29.17
N ARG A 537 -35.06 6.49 -28.79
CA ARG A 537 -34.87 7.67 -27.92
C ARG A 537 -35.11 9.00 -28.64
N GLY A 538 -35.40 8.99 -29.94
CA GLY A 538 -35.71 10.19 -30.73
C GLY A 538 -34.54 10.74 -31.55
N TYR A 539 -33.35 10.14 -31.50
CA TYR A 539 -32.18 10.57 -32.27
C TYR A 539 -32.21 9.99 -33.70
N THR A 540 -33.12 10.50 -34.54
CA THR A 540 -33.35 9.97 -35.90
C THR A 540 -32.17 10.16 -36.85
N GLN A 541 -31.26 11.09 -36.55
CA GLN A 541 -30.07 11.39 -37.34
C GLN A 541 -28.77 10.82 -36.73
N ALA A 542 -28.89 10.04 -35.65
CA ALA A 542 -27.72 9.47 -34.98
C ALA A 542 -26.91 8.55 -35.89
N GLN A 543 -25.61 8.52 -35.65
CA GLN A 543 -24.66 7.61 -36.30
C GLN A 543 -23.85 6.87 -35.24
N VAL A 544 -23.65 5.58 -35.48
CA VAL A 544 -22.79 4.73 -34.66
C VAL A 544 -21.61 4.31 -35.52
N CYS A 545 -20.41 4.75 -35.17
CA CYS A 545 -19.20 4.35 -35.87
C CYS A 545 -18.33 3.49 -34.96
N MET A 546 -17.75 2.41 -35.51
CA MET A 546 -16.74 1.65 -34.78
C MET A 546 -15.42 2.40 -34.88
N HIS A 547 -14.92 2.90 -33.75
CA HIS A 547 -13.63 3.58 -33.68
C HIS A 547 -12.47 2.57 -33.68
N ARG A 548 -12.62 1.49 -32.90
CA ARG A 548 -11.71 0.34 -32.81
C ARG A 548 -12.55 -0.92 -32.58
N PRO A 549 -12.04 -2.14 -32.86
CA PRO A 549 -12.78 -3.37 -32.53
C PRO A 549 -13.29 -3.35 -31.07
N GLY A 550 -14.60 -3.56 -30.89
CA GLY A 550 -15.29 -3.51 -29.60
C GLY A 550 -15.47 -2.12 -28.96
N ILE A 551 -15.12 -1.03 -29.66
CA ILE A 551 -15.36 0.36 -29.23
C ILE A 551 -16.16 1.11 -30.28
N HIS A 552 -17.32 1.60 -29.86
CA HIS A 552 -18.22 2.42 -30.65
C HIS A 552 -18.14 3.88 -30.20
N ARG A 553 -18.20 4.80 -31.17
CA ARG A 553 -18.40 6.23 -30.95
C ARG A 553 -19.77 6.60 -31.50
N ILE A 554 -20.50 7.39 -30.73
CA ILE A 554 -21.86 7.81 -31.07
C ILE A 554 -21.86 9.29 -31.40
N ASP A 555 -22.37 9.61 -32.58
CA ASP A 555 -22.83 10.94 -32.93
C ASP A 555 -24.36 10.94 -32.79
N TYR A 556 -24.91 11.79 -31.92
CA TYR A 556 -26.35 11.85 -31.68
C TYR A 556 -27.11 12.60 -32.79
N GLY A 557 -26.40 13.31 -33.68
CA GLY A 557 -27.00 13.97 -34.84
C GLY A 557 -27.97 15.10 -34.46
N HIS A 558 -27.61 15.92 -33.48
CA HIS A 558 -28.45 17.05 -33.05
C HIS A 558 -28.64 18.06 -34.20
N ALA A 559 -29.88 18.45 -34.46
CA ALA A 559 -30.20 19.43 -35.50
C ALA A 559 -29.97 20.89 -35.04
N GLU A 560 -29.99 21.12 -33.73
CA GLU A 560 -29.83 22.44 -33.13
C GLU A 560 -28.34 22.81 -33.00
N GLN A 561 -28.06 24.11 -33.14
CA GLN A 561 -26.74 24.67 -32.91
C GLN A 561 -26.86 25.82 -31.91
N PRO A 562 -26.97 25.52 -30.60
CA PRO A 562 -27.18 26.52 -29.57
C PRO A 562 -25.98 27.45 -29.40
N LEU A 563 -26.24 28.69 -28.97
CA LEU A 563 -25.16 29.63 -28.64
C LEU A 563 -24.40 29.13 -27.41
N VAL A 564 -23.06 29.11 -27.50
CA VAL A 564 -22.17 28.73 -26.39
C VAL A 564 -21.36 29.93 -25.90
N SER A 565 -21.37 30.19 -24.59
CA SER A 565 -20.50 31.18 -23.96
C SER A 565 -19.23 30.51 -23.41
N LEU A 566 -18.08 30.83 -24.00
CA LEU A 566 -16.77 30.36 -23.57
C LEU A 566 -16.22 31.33 -22.51
N VAL A 567 -16.06 30.86 -21.28
CA VAL A 567 -15.64 31.68 -20.14
C VAL A 567 -14.15 31.47 -19.89
N VAL A 568 -13.36 32.55 -19.95
CA VAL A 568 -11.91 32.52 -19.71
C VAL A 568 -11.53 33.54 -18.63
N PRO A 569 -11.05 33.10 -17.45
CA PRO A 569 -10.50 34.01 -16.45
C PRO A 569 -9.18 34.61 -16.96
N CYS A 570 -8.92 35.87 -16.62
CA CYS A 570 -7.77 36.64 -17.09
C CYS A 570 -6.87 37.12 -15.94
N ASN A 571 -7.06 36.54 -14.74
CA ASN A 571 -6.37 36.91 -13.51
C ASN A 571 -4.98 36.28 -13.38
N GLY A 572 -4.70 35.23 -14.16
CA GLY A 572 -3.42 34.54 -14.17
C GLY A 572 -2.37 35.20 -15.07
N ARG A 573 -1.46 34.37 -15.58
CA ARG A 573 -0.38 34.80 -16.49
C ARG A 573 -0.93 35.27 -17.83
N LEU A 574 -0.61 36.51 -18.21
CA LEU A 574 -1.07 37.11 -19.47
C LEU A 574 -0.69 36.28 -20.70
N ASP A 575 0.47 35.63 -20.71
CA ASP A 575 0.90 34.78 -21.82
C ASP A 575 0.07 33.49 -21.94
N HIS A 576 -0.45 32.97 -20.83
CA HIS A 576 -1.38 31.83 -20.85
C HIS A 576 -2.71 32.25 -21.46
N VAL A 577 -3.29 33.33 -20.93
CA VAL A 577 -4.55 33.92 -21.43
C VAL A 577 -4.46 34.22 -22.92
N GLN A 578 -3.35 34.82 -23.38
CA GLN A 578 -3.11 35.10 -24.79
C GLN A 578 -3.13 33.85 -25.66
N ARG A 579 -2.43 32.79 -25.26
CA ARG A 579 -2.39 31.51 -25.99
C ARG A 579 -3.76 30.85 -26.03
N CYS A 580 -4.47 30.84 -24.90
CA CYS A 580 -5.82 30.28 -24.79
C CYS A 580 -6.79 30.99 -25.75
N VAL A 581 -6.91 32.32 -25.63
CA VAL A 581 -7.84 33.11 -26.46
C VAL A 581 -7.49 33.05 -27.94
N HIS A 582 -6.20 33.06 -28.28
CA HIS A 582 -5.75 32.91 -29.66
C HIS A 582 -6.14 31.54 -30.24
N ALA A 583 -5.93 30.46 -29.48
CA ALA A 583 -6.35 29.12 -29.89
C ALA A 583 -7.87 29.00 -30.04
N LEU A 584 -8.65 29.61 -29.13
CA LEU A 584 -10.11 29.64 -29.22
C LEU A 584 -10.60 30.28 -30.52
N ILE A 585 -10.03 31.43 -30.90
CA ILE A 585 -10.43 32.16 -32.11
C ILE A 585 -9.99 31.44 -33.39
N GLU A 586 -8.75 30.92 -33.44
CA GLU A 586 -8.20 30.34 -34.66
C GLU A 586 -8.64 28.90 -34.93
N LYS A 587 -8.87 28.09 -33.88
CA LYS A 587 -9.08 26.65 -34.03
C LYS A 587 -10.54 26.24 -33.94
N THR A 588 -11.39 26.95 -33.21
CA THR A 588 -12.78 26.51 -32.98
C THR A 588 -13.59 26.60 -34.26
N ARG A 589 -14.02 25.45 -34.80
CA ARG A 589 -14.84 25.38 -36.02
C ARG A 589 -16.30 25.77 -35.77
N TYR A 590 -16.82 25.45 -34.59
CA TYR A 590 -18.22 25.72 -34.24
C TYR A 590 -18.55 27.20 -34.44
N PRO A 591 -19.63 27.56 -35.16
CA PRO A 591 -19.85 28.95 -35.55
C PRO A 591 -20.59 29.81 -34.52
N HIS A 592 -21.34 29.18 -33.60
CA HIS A 592 -22.26 29.87 -32.69
C HIS A 592 -21.70 29.95 -31.27
N PHE A 593 -20.62 30.72 -31.08
CA PHE A 593 -20.07 30.97 -29.75
C PHE A 593 -19.72 32.44 -29.52
N GLU A 594 -19.70 32.82 -28.25
CA GLU A 594 -19.13 34.06 -27.74
C GLU A 594 -18.01 33.75 -26.74
N ILE A 595 -17.06 34.67 -26.56
CA ILE A 595 -15.99 34.59 -25.57
C ILE A 595 -16.22 35.66 -24.51
N LEU A 596 -16.30 35.23 -23.25
CA LEU A 596 -16.40 36.10 -22.07
C LEU A 596 -15.06 36.07 -21.33
N LEU A 597 -14.30 37.15 -21.46
CA LEU A 597 -13.04 37.34 -20.74
C LEU A 597 -13.31 38.01 -19.40
N VAL A 598 -12.99 37.34 -18.30
CA VAL A 598 -13.28 37.83 -16.94
C VAL A 598 -11.99 38.28 -16.26
N ASN A 599 -11.95 39.50 -15.75
CA ASN A 599 -10.73 40.12 -15.21
C ASN A 599 -11.04 40.83 -13.88
N ASP A 600 -10.11 40.79 -12.92
CA ASP A 600 -10.21 41.59 -11.69
C ASP A 600 -9.85 43.07 -11.88
N GLY A 601 -9.21 43.38 -13.00
CA GLY A 601 -8.70 44.71 -13.30
C GLY A 601 -7.43 45.06 -12.52
N SER A 602 -6.75 44.14 -11.84
CA SER A 602 -5.55 44.44 -11.06
C SER A 602 -4.32 44.75 -11.93
N SER A 603 -4.20 44.08 -13.09
CA SER A 603 -3.06 44.19 -14.02
C SER A 603 -3.29 45.23 -15.13
N PRO A 604 -2.50 46.32 -15.20
CA PRO A 604 -2.58 47.29 -16.30
C PRO A 604 -2.21 46.69 -17.67
N ALA A 605 -1.27 45.74 -17.69
CA ALA A 605 -0.83 45.10 -18.93
C ALA A 605 -1.93 44.19 -19.52
N THR A 606 -2.59 43.41 -18.66
CA THR A 606 -3.73 42.57 -19.04
C THR A 606 -4.85 43.45 -19.57
N ARG A 607 -5.17 44.55 -18.86
CA ARG A 607 -6.23 45.48 -19.29
C ARG A 607 -5.94 46.11 -20.65
N ALA A 608 -4.73 46.61 -20.88
CA ALA A 608 -4.35 47.20 -22.15
C ALA A 608 -4.42 46.20 -23.32
N TRP A 609 -4.07 44.94 -23.07
CA TRP A 609 -4.21 43.87 -24.06
C TRP A 609 -5.68 43.56 -24.35
N LEU A 610 -6.52 43.42 -23.31
CA LEU A 610 -7.96 43.19 -23.44
C LEU A 610 -8.65 44.30 -24.24
N ASP A 611 -8.35 45.57 -23.95
CA ASP A 611 -8.89 46.74 -24.67
C ASP A 611 -8.52 46.68 -26.16
N GLY A 612 -7.26 46.32 -26.46
CA GLY A 612 -6.79 46.15 -27.84
C GLY A 612 -7.43 44.97 -28.57
N LEU A 613 -7.82 43.92 -27.85
CA LEU A 613 -8.48 42.74 -28.41
C LEU A 613 -9.96 43.02 -28.72
N VAL A 614 -10.69 43.64 -27.80
CA VAL A 614 -12.10 44.06 -28.00
C VAL A 614 -12.23 44.99 -29.20
N ALA A 615 -11.26 45.90 -29.40
CA ALA A 615 -11.26 46.81 -30.54
C ALA A 615 -11.18 46.08 -31.90
N ARG A 616 -10.52 44.91 -31.95
CA ARG A 616 -10.33 44.10 -33.17
C ARG A 616 -11.47 43.11 -33.40
N GLU A 617 -12.01 42.49 -32.35
CA GLU A 617 -12.97 41.39 -32.41
C GLU A 617 -14.37 41.77 -31.86
N GLN A 618 -14.93 42.86 -32.39
CA GLN A 618 -16.08 43.59 -31.80
C GLN A 618 -17.40 42.79 -31.65
N ASN A 619 -17.56 41.66 -32.34
CA ASN A 619 -18.85 40.95 -32.41
C ASN A 619 -18.89 39.59 -31.69
N ARG A 620 -17.76 39.05 -31.22
CA ARG A 620 -17.71 37.70 -30.60
C ARG A 620 -17.09 37.68 -29.22
N LEU A 621 -16.55 38.81 -28.75
CA LEU A 621 -15.77 38.89 -27.53
C LEU A 621 -16.29 40.00 -26.63
N SER A 622 -16.47 39.71 -25.35
CA SER A 622 -16.78 40.70 -24.33
C SER A 622 -15.86 40.54 -23.12
N VAL A 623 -15.62 41.65 -22.43
CA VAL A 623 -14.77 41.70 -21.25
C VAL A 623 -15.61 42.11 -20.04
N LEU A 624 -15.59 41.30 -18.99
CA LEU A 624 -16.20 41.59 -17.70
C LEU A 624 -15.10 41.92 -16.72
N SER A 625 -15.03 43.17 -16.27
CA SER A 625 -14.06 43.61 -15.27
C SER A 625 -14.75 43.92 -13.94
N ASP A 626 -14.44 43.16 -12.90
CA ASP A 626 -15.00 43.34 -11.55
C ASP A 626 -13.94 43.01 -10.49
N ALA A 627 -13.74 43.94 -9.55
CA ALA A 627 -12.77 43.78 -8.47
C ALA A 627 -13.12 42.65 -7.48
N SER A 628 -14.34 42.09 -7.53
CA SER A 628 -14.73 40.93 -6.73
C SER A 628 -14.13 39.60 -7.23
N VAL A 629 -13.63 39.55 -8.48
CA VAL A 629 -13.06 38.35 -9.07
C VAL A 629 -11.72 38.07 -8.41
N ARG A 630 -11.58 36.92 -7.76
CA ARG A 630 -10.35 36.54 -7.02
C ARG A 630 -9.78 35.19 -7.46
N ASP A 631 -10.63 34.36 -8.06
CA ASP A 631 -10.34 32.97 -8.38
C ASP A 631 -11.22 32.50 -9.56
N HIS A 632 -11.02 31.26 -9.99
CA HIS A 632 -11.76 30.68 -11.11
C HIS A 632 -13.28 30.59 -10.83
N ALA A 633 -13.68 30.28 -9.59
CA ALA A 633 -15.08 30.10 -9.22
C ALA A 633 -15.86 31.44 -9.29
N THR A 634 -15.31 32.50 -8.70
CA THR A 634 -15.87 33.85 -8.75
C THR A 634 -15.96 34.37 -10.20
N ALA A 635 -14.94 34.09 -11.02
CA ALA A 635 -14.95 34.44 -12.44
C ALA A 635 -16.10 33.74 -13.21
N CYS A 636 -16.24 32.42 -13.01
CA CYS A 636 -17.30 31.64 -13.65
C CYS A 636 -18.70 32.08 -13.20
N ASN A 637 -18.89 32.32 -11.89
CA ASN A 637 -20.16 32.82 -11.35
C ASN A 637 -20.55 34.18 -11.94
N LEU A 638 -19.58 35.09 -12.13
CA LEU A 638 -19.83 36.39 -12.76
C LEU A 638 -20.18 36.25 -14.23
N ALA A 639 -19.44 35.43 -14.97
CA ALA A 639 -19.69 35.19 -16.39
C ALA A 639 -21.06 34.54 -16.64
N ALA A 640 -21.44 33.54 -15.83
CA ALA A 640 -22.72 32.84 -15.99
C ALA A 640 -23.93 33.79 -15.94
N ARG A 641 -23.86 34.87 -15.13
CA ARG A 641 -24.91 35.89 -15.04
C ARG A 641 -25.03 36.74 -16.31
N HIS A 642 -23.92 36.98 -17.00
CA HIS A 642 -23.84 37.85 -18.19
C HIS A 642 -23.89 37.09 -19.52
N ALA A 643 -23.61 35.79 -19.49
CA ALA A 643 -23.63 34.92 -20.64
C ALA A 643 -24.99 34.94 -21.37
N GLN A 644 -24.93 34.99 -22.69
CA GLN A 644 -26.08 34.92 -23.59
C GLN A 644 -26.29 33.51 -24.14
N GLY A 645 -25.25 32.68 -24.10
CA GLY A 645 -25.29 31.29 -24.51
C GLY A 645 -26.22 30.44 -23.66
N GLU A 646 -26.85 29.47 -24.31
CA GLU A 646 -27.61 28.41 -23.64
C GLU A 646 -26.67 27.46 -22.88
N TYR A 647 -25.45 27.30 -23.39
CA TYR A 647 -24.39 26.52 -22.78
C TYR A 647 -23.24 27.42 -22.33
N LEU A 648 -22.63 27.05 -21.21
CA LEU A 648 -21.39 27.63 -20.71
C LEU A 648 -20.28 26.59 -20.89
N VAL A 649 -19.11 27.02 -21.38
CA VAL A 649 -17.87 26.26 -21.26
C VAL A 649 -16.96 27.05 -20.33
N LEU A 650 -16.63 26.44 -19.20
CA LEU A 650 -15.71 26.98 -18.20
C LEU A 650 -14.31 26.48 -18.55
N LEU A 651 -13.39 27.42 -18.81
CA LEU A 651 -12.00 27.12 -19.18
C LEU A 651 -11.03 27.69 -18.16
N HIS A 652 -9.96 26.97 -17.88
CA HIS A 652 -8.78 27.56 -17.26
C HIS A 652 -8.00 28.41 -18.27
N GLU A 653 -7.29 29.42 -17.79
CA GLU A 653 -6.54 30.36 -18.62
C GLU A 653 -5.35 29.74 -19.37
N ASP A 654 -4.88 28.56 -18.97
CA ASP A 654 -3.74 27.86 -19.54
C ASP A 654 -4.12 26.77 -20.56
N THR A 655 -5.41 26.66 -20.89
CA THR A 655 -5.90 25.67 -21.85
C THR A 655 -5.67 26.09 -23.29
N VAL A 656 -5.26 25.13 -24.12
CA VAL A 656 -5.00 25.32 -25.56
C VAL A 656 -5.79 24.29 -26.36
N ILE A 657 -6.53 24.77 -27.35
CA ILE A 657 -7.33 23.92 -28.26
C ILE A 657 -6.43 23.21 -29.28
N VAL A 658 -6.59 21.89 -29.38
CA VAL A 658 -5.81 21.05 -30.31
C VAL A 658 -6.58 20.77 -31.61
N HIS A 659 -7.83 20.35 -31.49
CA HIS A 659 -8.68 19.95 -32.60
C HIS A 659 -9.84 20.93 -32.79
N ASP A 660 -10.26 21.12 -34.04
CA ASP A 660 -11.24 22.14 -34.42
C ASP A 660 -12.68 21.77 -34.03
N ASP A 661 -12.93 20.47 -33.81
CA ASP A 661 -14.21 19.84 -33.47
C ASP A 661 -14.42 19.63 -31.96
N TRP A 662 -13.55 20.15 -31.10
CA TRP A 662 -13.61 19.94 -29.64
C TRP A 662 -14.97 20.35 -29.04
N LEU A 663 -15.53 21.47 -29.49
CA LEU A 663 -16.80 21.99 -28.99
C LEU A 663 -17.98 21.17 -29.52
N ASP A 664 -17.89 20.66 -30.77
CA ASP A 664 -18.86 19.71 -31.32
C ASP A 664 -18.89 18.43 -30.46
N ALA A 665 -17.73 17.93 -30.04
CA ALA A 665 -17.63 16.75 -29.19
C ALA A 665 -18.26 16.96 -27.80
N LEU A 666 -18.07 18.14 -27.18
CA LEU A 666 -18.74 18.47 -25.92
C LEU A 666 -20.26 18.59 -26.09
N LEU A 667 -20.71 19.28 -27.13
CA LEU A 667 -22.14 19.50 -27.42
C LEU A 667 -22.87 18.22 -27.84
N ASN A 668 -22.17 17.24 -28.43
CA ASN A 668 -22.73 15.93 -28.76
C ASN A 668 -23.36 15.26 -27.53
N HIS A 669 -22.70 15.35 -26.37
CA HIS A 669 -23.25 14.86 -25.11
C HIS A 669 -24.08 15.92 -24.36
N GLY A 670 -23.66 17.20 -24.39
CA GLY A 670 -24.32 18.27 -23.64
C GLY A 670 -25.75 18.59 -24.07
N GLN A 671 -26.11 18.28 -25.31
CA GLN A 671 -27.48 18.44 -25.83
C GLN A 671 -28.42 17.29 -25.45
N ARG A 672 -27.92 16.25 -24.77
CA ARG A 672 -28.80 15.20 -24.23
C ARG A 672 -29.57 15.74 -23.01
N PRO A 673 -30.90 15.55 -22.94
CA PRO A 673 -31.69 16.07 -21.82
C PRO A 673 -31.22 15.60 -20.45
N GLU A 674 -30.81 14.34 -20.33
CA GLU A 674 -30.35 13.73 -19.08
C GLU A 674 -28.92 14.14 -18.67
N VAL A 675 -28.13 14.73 -19.57
CA VAL A 675 -26.73 15.12 -19.31
C VAL A 675 -26.68 16.58 -18.89
N GLY A 676 -26.20 16.83 -17.67
CA GLY A 676 -26.03 18.18 -17.14
C GLY A 676 -24.65 18.77 -17.44
N ILE A 677 -23.61 17.94 -17.35
CA ILE A 677 -22.21 18.37 -17.42
C ILE A 677 -21.42 17.46 -18.37
N VAL A 678 -20.52 18.06 -19.17
CA VAL A 678 -19.57 17.33 -20.01
C VAL A 678 -18.15 17.83 -19.77
N GLY A 679 -17.20 16.91 -19.54
CA GLY A 679 -15.78 17.22 -19.39
C GLY A 679 -14.92 16.69 -20.53
N ALA A 680 -13.81 17.37 -20.77
CA ALA A 680 -12.83 17.01 -21.80
C ALA A 680 -11.66 16.18 -21.26
N ARG A 681 -10.89 15.58 -22.18
CA ARG A 681 -9.55 15.06 -21.87
C ARG A 681 -8.55 16.21 -21.87
N LEU A 682 -7.74 16.28 -20.81
CA LEU A 682 -6.68 17.27 -20.65
C LEU A 682 -5.32 16.59 -20.76
N MET A 683 -4.53 17.05 -21.72
CA MET A 683 -3.20 16.53 -22.01
C MET A 683 -2.15 17.51 -21.51
N HIS A 684 -1.06 17.00 -20.98
CA HIS A 684 0.12 17.80 -20.70
C HIS A 684 0.90 18.03 -22.02
N PRO A 685 1.64 19.15 -22.19
CA PRO A 685 2.46 19.40 -23.39
C PRO A 685 3.48 18.31 -23.75
N ASN A 686 3.80 17.41 -22.81
CA ASN A 686 4.67 16.26 -23.04
C ASN A 686 3.98 15.07 -23.73
N GLY A 687 2.68 15.18 -24.03
CA GLY A 687 1.89 14.13 -24.68
C GLY A 687 1.28 13.09 -23.74
N MET A 688 1.44 13.24 -22.42
CA MET A 688 0.78 12.40 -21.42
C MET A 688 -0.55 13.00 -20.98
N VAL A 689 -1.43 12.18 -20.42
CA VAL A 689 -2.65 12.65 -19.78
C VAL A 689 -2.29 13.49 -18.55
N GLU A 690 -2.77 14.73 -18.50
CA GLU A 690 -2.66 15.59 -17.31
C GLU A 690 -3.84 15.29 -16.37
N GLN A 691 -5.06 15.40 -16.91
CA GLN A 691 -6.30 15.10 -16.22
C GLN A 691 -7.31 14.41 -17.15
N ALA A 692 -8.03 13.44 -16.60
CA ALA A 692 -9.10 12.72 -17.28
C ALA A 692 -10.28 12.55 -16.32
N VAL A 693 -10.59 11.32 -15.93
CA VAL A 693 -11.67 10.97 -15.02
C VAL A 693 -11.32 11.41 -13.60
N GLN A 694 -12.17 12.23 -12.96
CA GLN A 694 -12.05 12.53 -11.54
C GLN A 694 -12.72 11.42 -10.73
N VAL A 695 -11.95 10.73 -9.91
CA VAL A 695 -12.43 9.67 -9.01
C VAL A 695 -12.61 10.29 -7.63
N LEU A 696 -13.81 10.18 -7.06
CA LEU A 696 -14.04 10.67 -5.69
C LEU A 696 -13.33 9.75 -4.69
N GLY A 697 -12.82 10.33 -3.61
CA GLY A 697 -12.10 9.60 -2.57
C GLY A 697 -10.63 9.28 -2.91
N LEU A 698 -10.22 9.41 -4.18
CA LEU A 698 -8.86 9.11 -4.62
C LEU A 698 -7.87 10.15 -4.09
N ASN A 699 -6.91 9.74 -3.26
CA ASN A 699 -5.88 10.58 -2.65
C ASN A 699 -6.44 11.86 -1.98
N GLY A 700 -7.64 11.78 -1.40
CA GLY A 700 -8.36 12.93 -0.82
C GLY A 700 -9.86 12.89 -1.11
N PRO A 701 -10.57 14.03 -1.16
CA PRO A 701 -11.98 14.09 -1.55
C PRO A 701 -12.23 13.68 -3.01
N GLY A 702 -11.25 13.87 -3.88
CA GLY A 702 -11.27 13.41 -5.27
C GLY A 702 -10.05 13.91 -6.05
N ASN A 703 -9.62 13.13 -7.04
CA ASN A 703 -8.44 13.44 -7.85
C ASN A 703 -8.55 12.80 -9.24
N SER A 704 -7.72 13.25 -10.19
CA SER A 704 -7.69 12.66 -11.53
C SER A 704 -7.00 11.29 -11.51
N ALA A 705 -7.68 10.29 -12.05
CA ALA A 705 -7.03 9.03 -12.43
C ALA A 705 -6.25 9.17 -13.74
N PHE A 706 -5.38 8.20 -14.01
CA PHE A 706 -4.57 8.07 -15.25
C PHE A 706 -3.58 9.21 -15.54
N SER A 707 -3.37 10.12 -14.60
CA SER A 707 -2.38 11.20 -14.75
C SER A 707 -0.98 10.60 -14.97
N GLY A 708 -0.27 11.11 -15.98
CA GLY A 708 1.06 10.63 -16.39
C GLY A 708 1.06 9.40 -17.31
N LEU A 709 -0.11 8.86 -17.69
CA LEU A 709 -0.20 7.75 -18.65
C LEU A 709 -0.39 8.24 -20.10
N PRO A 710 -0.05 7.40 -21.09
CA PRO A 710 -0.48 7.59 -22.47
C PRO A 710 -2.01 7.59 -22.61
N HIS A 711 -2.51 8.34 -23.59
CA HIS A 711 -3.94 8.54 -23.85
C HIS A 711 -4.76 7.28 -24.21
N ASP A 712 -4.11 6.15 -24.48
CA ASP A 712 -4.68 4.87 -24.88
C ASP A 712 -4.30 3.73 -23.92
N GLU A 713 -3.62 4.04 -22.81
CA GLU A 713 -3.29 3.10 -21.75
C GLU A 713 -4.15 3.36 -20.51
N GLY A 714 -5.23 2.61 -20.33
CA GLY A 714 -6.12 2.77 -19.19
C GLY A 714 -6.88 1.51 -18.83
N TYR A 715 -7.18 1.36 -17.54
CA TYR A 715 -8.00 0.28 -17.02
C TYR A 715 -9.35 0.20 -17.76
N MET A 716 -9.75 -0.99 -18.21
CA MET A 716 -10.95 -1.23 -19.04
C MET A 716 -11.02 -0.33 -20.30
N ARG A 717 -9.88 0.16 -20.78
CA ARG A 717 -9.78 1.13 -21.89
C ARG A 717 -10.56 2.42 -21.64
N ARG A 718 -10.80 2.78 -20.37
CA ARG A 718 -11.61 3.96 -20.00
C ARG A 718 -11.07 5.27 -20.56
N LEU A 719 -9.78 5.38 -20.89
CA LEU A 719 -9.27 6.57 -21.58
C LEU A 719 -9.80 6.72 -23.02
N GLU A 720 -10.34 5.67 -23.63
CA GLU A 720 -10.85 5.67 -25.01
C GLU A 720 -12.39 5.71 -25.09
N LEU A 721 -13.10 5.67 -23.97
CA LEU A 721 -14.56 5.53 -23.90
C LEU A 721 -15.23 6.80 -23.39
N ASP A 722 -16.30 7.22 -24.07
CA ASP A 722 -17.32 8.07 -23.44
C ASP A 722 -17.88 7.34 -22.21
N GLN A 723 -17.98 8.04 -21.08
CA GLN A 723 -18.41 7.41 -19.84
C GLN A 723 -19.10 8.37 -18.88
N ASN A 724 -20.03 7.86 -18.09
CA ASN A 724 -20.57 8.58 -16.96
C ASN A 724 -19.54 8.60 -15.83
N VAL A 725 -19.34 9.76 -15.23
CA VAL A 725 -18.42 9.96 -14.09
C VAL A 725 -19.13 10.76 -13.03
N SER A 726 -18.65 10.73 -11.79
CA SER A 726 -19.22 11.57 -10.73
C SER A 726 -18.77 13.02 -10.83
N ALA A 727 -17.56 13.26 -11.36
CA ALA A 727 -17.05 14.60 -11.60
C ALA A 727 -16.06 14.66 -12.76
N VAL A 728 -15.87 15.87 -13.29
CA VAL A 728 -14.86 16.19 -14.32
C VAL A 728 -14.02 17.38 -13.86
N SER A 729 -12.92 17.65 -14.56
CA SER A 729 -12.05 18.78 -14.25
C SER A 729 -12.74 20.13 -14.50
N GLY A 730 -12.46 21.12 -13.64
CA GLY A 730 -12.85 22.52 -13.84
C GLY A 730 -12.07 23.21 -14.97
N ALA A 731 -10.97 22.63 -15.46
CA ALA A 731 -10.17 23.25 -16.51
C ALA A 731 -10.85 23.24 -17.89
N CYS A 732 -11.76 22.31 -18.15
CA CYS A 732 -12.65 22.37 -19.32
C CYS A 732 -13.94 21.60 -19.03
N LEU A 733 -15.01 22.34 -18.79
CA LEU A 733 -16.32 21.80 -18.41
C LEU A 733 -17.44 22.55 -19.15
N LEU A 734 -18.28 21.81 -19.87
CA LEU A 734 -19.51 22.31 -20.48
C LEU A 734 -20.72 22.03 -19.58
N ILE A 735 -21.60 23.02 -19.40
CA ILE A 735 -22.83 22.92 -18.61
C ILE A 735 -23.93 23.82 -19.19
N ARG A 736 -25.19 23.38 -19.12
CA ARG A 736 -26.33 24.25 -19.45
C ARG A 736 -26.36 25.46 -18.51
N ARG A 737 -26.48 26.67 -19.05
CA ARG A 737 -26.53 27.90 -18.26
C ARG A 737 -27.68 27.88 -17.25
N ALA A 738 -28.85 27.41 -17.67
CA ALA A 738 -30.01 27.27 -16.79
C ALA A 738 -29.70 26.37 -15.58
N LEU A 739 -29.07 25.21 -15.83
CA LEU A 739 -28.68 24.27 -14.78
C LEU A 739 -27.62 24.88 -13.84
N TYR A 740 -26.60 25.56 -14.39
CA TYR A 740 -25.57 26.22 -13.58
C TYR A 740 -26.18 27.21 -12.58
N LEU A 741 -27.15 28.00 -13.03
CA LEU A 741 -27.86 28.96 -12.18
C LEU A 741 -28.78 28.26 -11.18
N GLU A 742 -29.47 27.20 -11.60
CA GLU A 742 -30.38 26.40 -10.76
C GLU A 742 -29.66 25.76 -9.57
N VAL A 743 -28.49 25.15 -9.80
CA VAL A 743 -27.70 24.48 -8.74
C VAL A 743 -26.83 25.45 -7.92
N GLY A 744 -26.95 26.76 -8.17
CA GLY A 744 -26.26 27.81 -7.41
C GLY A 744 -24.79 28.03 -7.79
N GLY A 745 -24.36 27.63 -8.99
CA GLY A 745 -23.03 27.88 -9.52
C GLY A 745 -21.89 27.19 -8.76
N MET A 746 -20.66 27.71 -8.89
CA MET A 746 -19.50 27.20 -8.16
C MET A 746 -19.45 27.77 -6.73
N ASP A 747 -19.11 26.93 -5.76
CA ASP A 747 -18.91 27.37 -4.37
C ASP A 747 -17.55 28.08 -4.23
N GLU A 748 -17.60 29.39 -3.99
CA GLU A 748 -16.42 30.25 -3.87
C GLU A 748 -15.56 29.91 -2.64
N GLY A 749 -16.11 29.18 -1.65
CA GLY A 749 -15.35 28.66 -0.51
C GLY A 749 -14.46 27.45 -0.84
N LEU A 750 -14.64 26.84 -2.02
CA LEU A 750 -13.95 25.62 -2.48
C LEU A 750 -13.05 25.88 -3.70
N ALA A 751 -12.54 27.10 -3.84
CA ALA A 751 -11.81 27.55 -5.03
C ALA A 751 -10.28 27.36 -4.95
N GLN A 752 -9.77 26.54 -4.02
CA GLN A 752 -8.32 26.37 -3.79
C GLN A 752 -7.70 25.37 -4.76
N ARG A 753 -8.37 24.25 -5.03
CA ARG A 753 -7.89 23.23 -5.99
C ARG A 753 -9.00 22.73 -6.91
N THR A 754 -9.60 21.60 -6.58
CA THR A 754 -10.62 20.93 -7.39
C THR A 754 -12.00 20.99 -6.75
N GLY A 755 -12.10 21.52 -5.52
CA GLY A 755 -13.33 21.48 -4.73
C GLY A 755 -14.54 22.11 -5.41
N ALA A 756 -14.38 23.27 -6.05
CA ALA A 756 -15.47 23.97 -6.70
C ALA A 756 -16.07 23.19 -7.88
N SER A 757 -15.24 22.51 -8.69
CA SER A 757 -15.71 21.69 -9.80
C SER A 757 -16.29 20.36 -9.33
N LEU A 758 -15.72 19.74 -8.29
CA LEU A 758 -16.28 18.55 -7.65
C LEU A 758 -17.67 18.86 -7.09
N ASP A 759 -17.81 19.96 -6.33
CA ASP A 759 -19.07 20.40 -5.74
C ASP A 759 -20.13 20.68 -6.81
N LEU A 760 -19.78 21.38 -7.90
CA LEU A 760 -20.70 21.65 -9.00
C LEU A 760 -21.22 20.35 -9.64
N CYS A 761 -20.33 19.39 -9.91
CA CYS A 761 -20.71 18.10 -10.48
C CYS A 761 -21.64 17.31 -9.56
N LEU A 762 -21.36 17.32 -8.25
CA LEU A 762 -22.18 16.63 -7.25
C LEU A 762 -23.55 17.30 -7.07
N LYS A 763 -23.63 18.63 -7.15
CA LYS A 763 -24.92 19.34 -7.13
C LYS A 763 -25.76 19.03 -8.38
N ALA A 764 -25.15 18.99 -9.57
CA ALA A 764 -25.84 18.59 -10.80
C ALA A 764 -26.35 17.14 -10.72
N ARG A 765 -25.55 16.22 -10.15
CA ARG A 765 -25.97 14.85 -9.87
C ARG A 765 -27.13 14.79 -8.90
N GLN A 766 -27.11 15.57 -7.81
CA GLN A 766 -28.21 15.64 -6.85
C GLN A 766 -29.52 16.14 -7.49
N ALA A 767 -29.43 16.98 -8.52
CA ALA A 767 -30.56 17.42 -9.34
C ALA A 767 -31.02 16.37 -10.38
N GLY A 768 -30.40 15.18 -10.42
CA GLY A 768 -30.80 14.07 -11.29
C GLY A 768 -30.08 14.02 -12.65
N TYR A 769 -29.07 14.87 -12.87
CA TYR A 769 -28.34 14.90 -14.14
C TYR A 769 -27.11 13.98 -14.15
N LEU A 770 -26.81 13.45 -15.33
CA LEU A 770 -25.55 12.74 -15.59
C LEU A 770 -24.42 13.73 -15.87
N THR A 771 -23.22 13.35 -15.43
CA THR A 771 -21.96 13.98 -15.85
C THR A 771 -21.23 13.02 -16.77
N VAL A 772 -20.83 13.49 -17.95
CA VAL A 772 -20.16 12.69 -18.97
C VAL A 772 -18.73 13.18 -19.15
N TRP A 773 -17.78 12.27 -19.20
CA TRP A 773 -16.43 12.56 -19.67
C TRP A 773 -16.28 12.00 -21.09
N THR A 774 -15.81 12.83 -22.03
CA THR A 774 -15.58 12.41 -23.41
C THR A 774 -14.08 12.44 -23.76
N PRO A 775 -13.53 11.35 -24.33
CA PRO A 775 -12.17 11.32 -24.86
C PRO A 775 -11.98 12.13 -26.15
N HIS A 776 -13.07 12.62 -26.75
CA HIS A 776 -13.09 13.21 -28.08
C HIS A 776 -12.92 14.72 -28.09
N ALA A 777 -13.12 15.38 -26.95
CA ALA A 777 -12.68 16.77 -26.73
C ALA A 777 -11.29 16.74 -26.06
N VAL A 778 -10.26 17.20 -26.77
CA VAL A 778 -8.87 17.18 -26.28
C VAL A 778 -8.32 18.59 -26.22
N LEU A 779 -7.89 19.01 -25.02
CA LEU A 779 -7.21 20.26 -24.78
C LEU A 779 -5.84 19.99 -24.15
N VAL A 780 -4.89 20.89 -24.37
CA VAL A 780 -3.58 20.85 -23.71
C VAL A 780 -3.54 21.91 -22.61
N CYS A 781 -3.04 21.57 -21.43
CA CYS A 781 -2.80 22.51 -20.32
C CYS A 781 -1.44 22.23 -19.68
N GLU A 782 -0.73 23.28 -19.25
CA GLU A 782 0.63 23.15 -18.72
C GLU A 782 0.66 22.50 -17.32
N GLY A 783 -0.48 22.48 -16.61
CA GLY A 783 -0.60 21.81 -15.31
C GLY A 783 0.19 22.52 -14.20
N GLN A 784 -0.35 22.46 -12.98
CA GLN A 784 0.19 23.09 -11.76
C GLN A 784 0.29 24.63 -11.78
N GLY A 785 -0.80 25.27 -11.35
CA GLY A 785 -0.80 26.65 -10.84
C GLY A 785 0.01 26.78 -9.54
N GLU A 786 0.10 28.02 -9.02
CA GLU A 786 0.91 28.42 -7.87
C GLU A 786 0.83 27.46 -6.66
N LEU A 787 1.91 27.38 -5.87
CA LEU A 787 1.96 26.61 -4.63
C LEU A 787 0.87 27.09 -3.66
N VAL A 788 -0.23 26.36 -3.58
CA VAL A 788 -1.31 26.61 -2.61
C VAL A 788 -0.82 26.21 -1.21
N PRO A 789 -1.02 27.07 -0.18
CA PRO A 789 -0.69 26.71 1.20
C PRO A 789 -1.40 25.43 1.65
N ALA A 790 -0.69 24.53 2.33
CA ALA A 790 -1.23 23.25 2.78
C ALA A 790 -2.51 23.40 3.64
N GLU A 791 -2.56 24.43 4.48
CA GLU A 791 -3.72 24.74 5.34
C GLU A 791 -4.98 25.05 4.53
N ALA A 792 -4.86 25.75 3.40
CA ALA A 792 -5.99 26.07 2.54
C ALA A 792 -6.51 24.83 1.80
N VAL A 793 -5.59 23.94 1.41
CA VAL A 793 -5.94 22.64 0.83
C VAL A 793 -6.70 21.78 1.84
N GLU A 794 -6.20 21.68 3.08
CA GLU A 794 -6.87 20.91 4.13
C GLU A 794 -8.27 21.47 4.44
N ALA A 795 -8.41 22.79 4.57
CA ALA A 795 -9.72 23.42 4.81
C ALA A 795 -10.74 23.15 3.68
N GLU A 796 -10.31 23.16 2.41
CA GLU A 796 -11.16 22.78 1.27
C GLU A 796 -11.56 21.30 1.36
N GLN A 797 -10.61 20.41 1.67
CA GLN A 797 -10.88 18.98 1.81
C GLN A 797 -11.92 18.71 2.90
N ASP A 798 -11.81 19.42 4.03
CA ASP A 798 -12.71 19.29 5.15
C ASP A 798 -14.14 19.72 4.83
N ALA A 799 -14.27 20.82 4.11
CA ALA A 799 -15.56 21.32 3.65
C ALA A 799 -16.21 20.33 2.67
N LEU A 800 -15.43 19.73 1.76
CA LEU A 800 -15.91 18.69 0.85
C LEU A 800 -16.36 17.43 1.60
N TYR A 801 -15.58 16.94 2.56
CA TYR A 801 -15.99 15.80 3.38
C TYR A 801 -17.24 16.12 4.20
N GLY A 802 -17.30 17.29 4.83
CA GLY A 802 -18.48 17.72 5.58
C GLY A 802 -19.77 17.75 4.75
N LYS A 803 -19.66 18.04 3.46
CA LYS A 803 -20.81 18.16 2.54
C LYS A 803 -21.13 16.85 1.81
N TRP A 804 -20.11 16.09 1.40
CA TRP A 804 -20.25 15.04 0.39
C TRP A 804 -19.63 13.69 0.78
N LEU A 805 -19.17 13.48 2.02
CA LEU A 805 -18.47 12.26 2.42
C LEU A 805 -19.18 10.94 2.01
N PRO A 806 -20.52 10.77 2.16
CA PRO A 806 -21.17 9.52 1.77
C PRO A 806 -21.04 9.15 0.29
N VAL A 807 -21.09 10.14 -0.62
CA VAL A 807 -20.91 9.93 -2.06
C VAL A 807 -19.43 9.86 -2.44
N ILE A 808 -18.57 10.63 -1.77
CA ILE A 808 -17.11 10.53 -1.93
C ILE A 808 -16.62 9.12 -1.59
N ALA A 809 -17.16 8.52 -0.54
CA ALA A 809 -16.82 7.16 -0.13
C ALA A 809 -17.36 6.09 -1.10
N ARG A 810 -18.45 6.37 -1.82
CA ARG A 810 -19.16 5.39 -2.67
C ARG A 810 -19.41 5.98 -4.05
N ASP A 811 -18.31 6.34 -4.73
CA ASP A 811 -18.37 6.87 -6.09
C ASP A 811 -18.95 5.81 -7.04
N PRO A 812 -20.13 6.02 -7.64
CA PRO A 812 -20.75 5.04 -8.56
C PRO A 812 -19.91 4.80 -9.82
N ALA A 813 -19.06 5.75 -10.21
CA ALA A 813 -18.18 5.59 -11.37
C ALA A 813 -16.91 4.77 -11.07
N TYR A 814 -16.77 4.28 -9.83
CA TYR A 814 -15.55 3.67 -9.32
C TYR A 814 -15.84 2.42 -8.46
N ASN A 815 -15.14 1.32 -8.74
CA ASN A 815 -15.39 0.07 -8.02
C ASN A 815 -14.74 0.10 -6.62
N ARG A 816 -15.50 -0.30 -5.58
CA ARG A 816 -15.04 -0.34 -4.18
C ARG A 816 -13.84 -1.26 -3.91
N ASN A 817 -13.60 -2.22 -4.79
CA ASN A 817 -12.50 -3.18 -4.72
C ASN A 817 -11.17 -2.60 -5.21
N LEU A 818 -11.18 -1.35 -5.69
CA LEU A 818 -9.99 -0.61 -6.12
C LEU A 818 -9.52 0.36 -5.02
N SER A 819 -8.21 0.53 -4.94
CA SER A 819 -7.54 1.37 -3.95
C SER A 819 -7.82 2.85 -4.17
N LEU A 820 -8.27 3.53 -3.10
CA LEU A 820 -8.39 5.00 -3.06
C LEU A 820 -7.04 5.71 -2.90
N GLN A 821 -5.93 4.98 -2.93
CA GLN A 821 -4.58 5.51 -2.82
C GLN A 821 -3.74 5.14 -4.04
N GLY A 822 -2.77 5.99 -4.36
CA GLY A 822 -1.85 5.76 -5.47
C GLY A 822 -2.44 6.21 -6.81
N ALA A 823 -2.26 5.40 -7.85
CA ALA A 823 -2.70 5.74 -9.22
C ALA A 823 -4.20 5.54 -9.47
N GLY A 824 -4.90 4.87 -8.55
CA GLY A 824 -6.35 4.78 -8.53
C GLY A 824 -7.00 3.64 -9.31
N PHE A 825 -6.29 2.71 -9.96
CA PHE A 825 -6.93 1.50 -10.54
C PHE A 825 -6.20 0.21 -10.15
N GLU A 826 -5.56 0.24 -8.99
CA GLU A 826 -4.91 -0.90 -8.35
C GLU A 826 -5.92 -1.64 -7.47
N LEU A 827 -5.77 -2.95 -7.32
CA LEU A 827 -6.58 -3.72 -6.37
C LEU A 827 -6.34 -3.25 -4.94
N GLU A 828 -7.41 -3.05 -4.17
CA GLU A 828 -7.29 -2.84 -2.73
C GLU A 828 -6.78 -4.13 -2.07
N THR A 829 -5.63 -4.03 -1.41
CA THR A 829 -4.91 -5.16 -0.83
C THR A 829 -5.19 -5.34 0.66
N ASP A 830 -5.77 -4.34 1.31
CA ASP A 830 -6.27 -4.45 2.67
C ASP A 830 -7.60 -5.26 2.65
N PRO A 831 -7.63 -6.48 3.24
CA PRO A 831 -8.84 -7.29 3.27
C PRO A 831 -9.98 -6.60 4.02
N GLY A 832 -9.66 -5.75 4.99
CA GLY A 832 -10.65 -5.03 5.77
C GLY A 832 -11.44 -4.02 4.95
N LEU A 833 -10.80 -3.40 3.95
CA LEU A 833 -11.42 -2.40 3.07
C LEU A 833 -12.04 -3.04 1.82
N SER A 834 -11.43 -4.10 1.30
CA SER A 834 -11.82 -4.71 0.02
C SER A 834 -12.99 -5.68 0.11
N TRP A 835 -13.29 -6.28 1.27
CA TRP A 835 -14.32 -7.32 1.34
C TRP A 835 -15.10 -7.33 2.66
N ASN A 836 -16.43 -7.46 2.55
CA ASN A 836 -17.34 -7.56 3.69
C ASN A 836 -18.38 -8.68 3.46
N PRO A 837 -18.17 -9.89 4.01
CA PRO A 837 -19.10 -11.00 3.84
C PRO A 837 -20.37 -10.89 4.71
N LEU A 838 -20.42 -9.93 5.66
CA LEU A 838 -21.55 -9.71 6.55
C LEU A 838 -22.25 -8.38 6.23
N SER A 839 -22.79 -8.27 5.02
CA SER A 839 -23.41 -7.03 4.51
C SER A 839 -24.56 -6.48 5.38
N TRP A 840 -25.31 -7.35 6.08
CA TRP A 840 -26.41 -6.96 6.97
C TRP A 840 -25.98 -6.61 8.41
N ARG A 841 -24.67 -6.62 8.69
CA ARG A 841 -24.03 -6.18 9.95
C ARG A 841 -24.65 -6.79 11.23
N PRO A 842 -24.63 -8.13 11.40
CA PRO A 842 -25.17 -8.81 12.59
C PRO A 842 -24.36 -8.57 13.88
N LEU A 843 -23.14 -8.04 13.75
CA LEU A 843 -22.19 -7.82 14.84
C LEU A 843 -21.69 -6.37 14.80
N PRO A 844 -21.25 -5.81 15.95
CA PRO A 844 -20.54 -4.54 15.96
C PRO A 844 -19.24 -4.64 15.17
N VAL A 845 -18.96 -3.63 14.35
CA VAL A 845 -17.75 -3.51 13.54
C VAL A 845 -16.69 -2.75 14.34
N LEU A 846 -15.57 -3.41 14.61
CA LEU A 846 -14.46 -2.83 15.38
C LEU A 846 -13.28 -2.56 14.46
N LEU A 847 -12.86 -1.30 14.37
CA LEU A 847 -11.62 -0.91 13.71
C LEU A 847 -10.49 -0.83 14.74
N SER A 848 -9.55 -1.78 14.69
CA SER A 848 -8.41 -1.83 15.59
C SER A 848 -7.14 -1.41 14.88
N MET A 849 -6.51 -0.35 15.40
CA MET A 849 -5.24 0.22 14.94
C MET A 849 -4.15 -0.01 15.99
N PRO A 850 -3.48 -1.19 15.98
CA PRO A 850 -2.48 -1.52 16.97
C PRO A 850 -1.17 -0.75 16.78
N GLY A 851 -0.92 -0.16 15.60
CA GLY A 851 0.32 0.52 15.22
C GLY A 851 1.48 -0.44 14.90
N GLU A 852 1.58 -1.53 15.65
CA GLU A 852 2.53 -2.63 15.45
C GLU A 852 1.84 -3.98 15.72
N LEU A 853 2.37 -5.07 15.20
CA LEU A 853 1.79 -6.41 15.37
C LEU A 853 2.49 -7.25 16.45
N ALA A 854 3.38 -6.66 17.22
CA ALA A 854 4.18 -7.32 18.25
C ALA A 854 4.04 -6.64 19.62
N GLY A 855 4.71 -7.20 20.63
CA GLY A 855 4.83 -6.58 21.95
C GLY A 855 3.49 -6.33 22.64
N THR A 856 3.36 -5.18 23.30
CA THR A 856 2.16 -4.80 24.06
C THR A 856 0.97 -4.47 23.17
N ALA A 857 1.20 -4.03 21.92
CA ALA A 857 0.12 -3.85 20.95
C ALA A 857 -0.54 -5.19 20.61
N ARG A 858 0.28 -6.25 20.49
CA ARG A 858 -0.22 -7.60 20.22
C ARG A 858 -1.12 -8.09 21.36
N SER A 859 -0.65 -8.03 22.60
CA SER A 859 -1.39 -8.59 23.74
C SER A 859 -2.64 -7.80 24.12
N ARG A 860 -2.66 -6.47 23.91
CA ARG A 860 -3.75 -5.60 24.38
C ARG A 860 -4.71 -5.10 23.32
N VAL A 861 -4.33 -5.13 22.04
CA VAL A 861 -5.21 -4.68 20.94
C VAL A 861 -5.48 -5.84 19.99
N VAL A 862 -4.45 -6.51 19.49
CA VAL A 862 -4.64 -7.54 18.45
C VAL A 862 -5.28 -8.80 19.03
N ASP A 863 -4.75 -9.35 20.12
CA ASP A 863 -5.22 -10.60 20.71
C ASP A 863 -6.67 -10.51 21.23
N PRO A 864 -7.10 -9.44 21.94
CA PRO A 864 -8.50 -9.27 22.30
C PRO A 864 -9.40 -9.15 21.07
N ALA A 865 -9.00 -8.36 20.07
CA ALA A 865 -9.78 -8.19 18.84
C ALA A 865 -9.96 -9.53 18.10
N LEU A 866 -8.87 -10.28 17.89
CA LEU A 866 -8.94 -11.59 17.25
C LEU A 866 -9.76 -12.59 18.08
N SER A 867 -9.65 -12.56 19.41
CA SER A 867 -10.46 -13.42 20.29
C SER A 867 -11.96 -13.11 20.16
N MET A 868 -12.35 -11.83 20.06
CA MET A 868 -13.73 -11.43 19.80
C MET A 868 -14.21 -11.87 18.42
N SER A 869 -13.36 -11.77 17.40
CA SER A 869 -13.69 -12.23 16.04
C SER A 869 -13.87 -13.75 15.98
N ILE A 870 -12.97 -14.52 16.60
CA ILE A 870 -13.05 -15.98 16.68
C ILE A 870 -14.29 -16.42 17.46
N ALA A 871 -14.63 -15.72 18.55
CA ALA A 871 -15.81 -15.99 19.36
C ALA A 871 -17.13 -15.53 18.71
N GLY A 872 -17.10 -14.87 17.55
CA GLY A 872 -18.28 -14.32 16.89
C GLY A 872 -18.97 -13.20 17.68
N LEU A 873 -18.20 -12.44 18.46
CA LEU A 873 -18.69 -11.33 19.28
C LEU A 873 -18.64 -9.98 18.54
N ALA A 874 -17.70 -9.83 17.61
CA ALA A 874 -17.52 -8.61 16.83
C ALA A 874 -16.91 -8.90 15.45
N ASP A 875 -17.22 -8.05 14.46
CA ASP A 875 -16.60 -8.08 13.15
C ASP A 875 -15.38 -7.13 13.14
N VAL A 876 -14.18 -7.71 13.25
CA VAL A 876 -12.94 -6.97 13.47
C VAL A 876 -12.25 -6.61 12.17
N ARG A 877 -11.72 -5.38 12.10
CA ARG A 877 -10.88 -4.85 11.03
C ARG A 877 -9.56 -4.38 11.62
N LEU A 878 -8.45 -4.99 11.21
CA LEU A 878 -7.11 -4.61 11.66
C LEU A 878 -6.51 -3.62 10.66
N ALA A 879 -6.23 -2.40 11.10
CA ALA A 879 -5.63 -1.36 10.28
C ALA A 879 -4.19 -1.08 10.71
N LEU A 880 -3.26 -1.26 9.77
CA LEU A 880 -1.81 -1.02 9.99
C LEU A 880 -1.38 0.41 9.64
N ARG A 881 -2.32 1.22 9.13
CA ARG A 881 -2.14 2.64 8.82
C ARG A 881 -3.41 3.40 9.20
N PRO A 882 -3.33 4.73 9.37
CA PRO A 882 -4.51 5.57 9.39
C PRO A 882 -5.30 5.41 8.08
N TYR A 883 -6.62 5.30 8.18
CA TYR A 883 -7.54 5.28 7.05
C TYR A 883 -8.00 6.70 6.71
N LEU A 884 -8.23 6.95 5.42
CA LEU A 884 -8.84 8.18 4.90
C LEU A 884 -10.29 8.31 5.38
N PRO A 885 -10.86 9.53 5.45
CA PRO A 885 -12.27 9.71 5.79
C PRO A 885 -13.21 8.86 4.92
N ALA A 886 -12.94 8.78 3.60
CA ALA A 886 -13.71 7.97 2.66
C ALA A 886 -13.63 6.45 2.97
N GLU A 887 -12.47 5.96 3.40
CA GLU A 887 -12.27 4.55 3.79
C GLU A 887 -13.01 4.24 5.11
N LEU A 888 -12.97 5.15 6.09
CA LEU A 888 -13.73 5.04 7.33
C LEU A 888 -15.24 5.05 7.08
N GLU A 889 -15.72 5.91 6.17
CA GLU A 889 -17.13 5.95 5.78
C GLU A 889 -17.57 4.69 5.02
N ARG A 890 -16.68 4.03 4.25
CA ARG A 890 -16.98 2.72 3.65
C ARG A 890 -17.18 1.63 4.71
N LEU A 891 -16.37 1.66 5.77
CA LEU A 891 -16.41 0.68 6.86
C LEU A 891 -17.53 0.92 7.87
N GLN A 892 -17.84 2.20 8.14
CA GLN A 892 -18.76 2.64 9.18
C GLN A 892 -18.53 1.95 10.55
N PRO A 893 -17.30 1.96 11.11
CA PRO A 893 -17.03 1.22 12.34
C PRO A 893 -17.87 1.74 13.51
N ASP A 894 -18.35 0.82 14.36
CA ASP A 894 -19.06 1.15 15.58
C ASP A 894 -18.09 1.64 16.67
N SER A 895 -16.88 1.07 16.68
CA SER A 895 -15.78 1.52 17.54
C SER A 895 -14.44 1.52 16.81
N TRP A 896 -13.59 2.48 17.16
CA TRP A 896 -12.25 2.68 16.65
C TRP A 896 -11.26 2.64 17.82
N VAL A 897 -10.55 1.51 17.94
CA VAL A 897 -9.55 1.25 18.97
C VAL A 897 -8.17 1.59 18.45
N MET A 898 -7.41 2.41 19.17
CA MET A 898 -6.14 2.95 18.69
C MET A 898 -5.10 3.07 19.80
N ARG A 899 -3.83 2.88 19.44
CA ARG A 899 -2.68 3.31 20.26
C ARG A 899 -2.14 4.63 19.74
N ARG A 900 -1.25 5.27 20.52
CA ARG A 900 -0.48 6.43 20.09
C ARG A 900 0.24 6.13 18.76
N PRO A 901 -0.03 6.88 17.68
CA PRO A 901 0.71 6.75 16.43
C PRO A 901 2.21 7.08 16.60
N ALA A 902 3.05 6.56 15.71
CA ALA A 902 4.51 6.66 15.84
C ALA A 902 5.08 8.04 15.50
N SER A 903 4.32 8.88 14.77
CA SER A 903 4.76 10.22 14.35
C SER A 903 3.69 11.28 14.56
N GLU A 904 4.11 12.54 14.73
CA GLU A 904 3.20 13.70 14.82
C GLU A 904 2.32 13.83 13.57
N ALA A 905 2.86 13.55 12.37
CA ALA A 905 2.08 13.56 11.14
C ALA A 905 0.92 12.55 11.14
N GLN A 906 1.13 11.36 11.74
CA GLN A 906 0.06 10.37 11.91
C GLN A 906 -0.94 10.78 13.00
N ILE A 907 -0.49 11.48 14.05
CA ILE A 907 -1.37 12.03 15.08
C ILE A 907 -2.30 13.09 14.48
N ASP A 908 -1.76 13.99 13.67
CA ASP A 908 -2.52 15.05 13.01
C ASP A 908 -3.50 14.46 11.99
N ALA A 909 -3.07 13.50 11.17
CA ALA A 909 -3.97 12.79 10.26
C ALA A 909 -5.10 12.05 11.02
N LEU A 910 -4.78 11.39 12.13
CA LEU A 910 -5.77 10.70 12.95
C LEU A 910 -6.80 11.69 13.53
N ARG A 911 -6.36 12.84 14.05
CA ARG A 911 -7.24 13.90 14.54
C ARG A 911 -8.14 14.45 13.45
N SER A 912 -7.54 14.78 12.30
CA SER A 912 -8.22 15.32 11.14
C SER A 912 -9.28 14.34 10.61
N ASN A 913 -8.99 13.04 10.60
CA ASN A 913 -9.92 12.03 10.09
C ASN A 913 -10.99 11.64 11.13
N ALA A 914 -10.68 11.67 12.43
CA ALA A 914 -11.59 11.27 13.50
C ALA A 914 -12.88 12.08 13.55
N ARG A 915 -12.87 13.37 13.16
CA ARG A 915 -14.08 14.21 13.11
C ARG A 915 -15.10 13.77 12.07
N PHE A 916 -14.65 13.05 11.04
CA PHE A 916 -15.51 12.54 9.97
C PHE A 916 -16.04 11.12 10.25
N SER A 917 -15.70 10.56 11.42
CA SER A 917 -16.18 9.25 11.84
C SER A 917 -17.07 9.35 13.07
N ARG A 918 -18.23 8.68 13.00
CA ARG A 918 -19.17 8.55 14.12
C ARG A 918 -18.79 7.43 15.11
N ALA A 919 -17.73 6.68 14.83
CA ALA A 919 -17.28 5.58 15.68
C ALA A 919 -16.95 6.07 17.09
N PHE A 920 -17.24 5.23 18.09
CA PHE A 920 -16.75 5.43 19.45
C PHE A 920 -15.23 5.21 19.50
N LYS A 921 -14.46 6.20 19.97
CA LYS A 921 -12.99 6.20 19.85
C LYS A 921 -12.36 5.78 21.17
N VAL A 922 -11.58 4.72 21.14
CA VAL A 922 -10.99 4.10 22.32
C VAL A 922 -9.47 4.16 22.22
N GLY A 923 -8.85 4.81 23.20
CA GLY A 923 -7.40 4.93 23.30
C GLY A 923 -6.82 3.89 24.25
N GLU A 924 -5.94 3.03 23.76
CA GLU A 924 -5.24 2.05 24.58
C GLU A 924 -3.89 2.61 25.07
N VAL A 925 -3.74 2.70 26.39
CA VAL A 925 -2.57 3.29 27.06
C VAL A 925 -2.00 2.31 28.09
N ASN A 926 -0.70 2.05 27.99
CA ASN A 926 0.06 1.22 28.90
C ASN A 926 1.25 1.98 29.50
N ALA A 927 1.83 1.49 30.60
CA ALA A 927 2.96 2.13 31.29
C ALA A 927 4.24 2.24 30.43
N ASP A 928 4.36 1.45 29.36
CA ASP A 928 5.45 1.54 28.37
C ASP A 928 5.15 2.54 27.24
N SER A 929 4.03 3.26 27.29
CA SER A 929 3.67 4.21 26.24
C SER A 929 4.67 5.36 26.15
N PRO A 930 5.07 5.78 24.93
CA PRO A 930 6.02 6.87 24.74
C PRO A 930 5.61 8.16 25.47
N GLY A 931 6.56 8.77 26.18
CA GLY A 931 6.40 10.01 26.95
C GLY A 931 6.09 9.82 28.45
N LEU A 932 5.56 8.67 28.86
CA LEU A 932 5.29 8.40 30.29
C LEU A 932 6.56 8.25 31.12
N ALA A 933 7.65 7.78 30.51
CA ALA A 933 8.94 7.58 31.19
C ALA A 933 9.63 8.89 31.60
N ASP A 934 9.29 10.01 30.93
CA ASP A 934 9.89 11.33 31.16
C ASP A 934 9.05 12.19 32.12
N ASP A 935 8.05 11.61 32.79
CA ASP A 935 7.11 12.31 33.67
C ASP A 935 6.27 13.40 32.95
N ASP A 936 6.17 13.33 31.61
CA ASP A 936 5.36 14.21 30.75
C ASP A 936 4.04 13.52 30.34
N LEU A 937 3.14 13.36 31.31
CA LEU A 937 1.82 12.75 31.08
C LEU A 937 0.99 13.48 30.00
N ALA A 938 1.07 14.82 29.98
CA ALA A 938 0.33 15.64 29.03
C ALA A 938 0.85 15.46 27.60
N GLY A 939 2.17 15.43 27.41
CA GLY A 939 2.80 15.11 26.14
C GLY A 939 2.50 13.68 25.69
N ALA A 940 2.54 12.70 26.60
CA ALA A 940 2.22 11.30 26.33
C ALA A 940 0.78 11.10 25.82
N LEU A 941 -0.17 11.89 26.33
CA LEU A 941 -1.60 11.80 25.99
C LEU A 941 -2.08 12.82 24.95
N ARG A 942 -1.22 13.71 24.47
CA ARG A 942 -1.60 14.76 23.51
C ARG A 942 -2.43 14.21 22.36
N TRP A 943 -2.01 13.10 21.75
CA TRP A 943 -2.71 12.45 20.63
C TRP A 943 -4.19 12.12 20.90
N SER A 944 -4.55 11.83 22.15
CA SER A 944 -5.91 11.42 22.55
C SER A 944 -6.85 12.61 22.82
N ALA A 945 -6.30 13.79 23.10
CA ALA A 945 -7.05 14.95 23.54
C ALA A 945 -8.05 15.44 22.46
N GLY A 946 -9.34 15.49 22.83
CA GLY A 946 -10.43 15.91 21.93
C GLY A 946 -10.79 14.90 20.83
N VAL A 947 -10.20 13.70 20.88
CA VAL A 947 -10.36 12.65 19.88
C VAL A 947 -10.90 11.37 20.49
N VAL A 948 -10.32 10.95 21.61
CA VAL A 948 -10.65 9.69 22.27
C VAL A 948 -11.78 9.91 23.26
N ASP A 949 -12.82 9.09 23.15
CA ASP A 949 -13.98 9.10 24.04
C ASP A 949 -13.71 8.33 25.35
N ARG A 950 -12.86 7.29 25.29
CA ARG A 950 -12.51 6.43 26.43
C ARG A 950 -11.05 5.97 26.39
N LEU A 951 -10.38 6.00 27.54
CA LEU A 951 -9.10 5.33 27.71
C LEU A 951 -9.28 3.92 28.29
N VAL A 952 -8.54 2.97 27.75
CA VAL A 952 -8.40 1.62 28.32
C VAL A 952 -6.95 1.49 28.82
N VAL A 953 -6.80 0.95 30.03
CA VAL A 953 -5.50 0.79 30.70
C VAL A 953 -5.41 -0.55 31.42
N PRO A 954 -4.22 -1.13 31.63
CA PRO A 954 -4.08 -2.42 32.28
C PRO A 954 -4.24 -2.41 33.81
N THR A 955 -4.04 -1.26 34.48
CA THR A 955 -3.97 -1.23 35.96
C THR A 955 -4.78 -0.08 36.58
N PRO A 956 -5.29 -0.25 37.82
CA PRO A 956 -5.94 0.83 38.56
C PRO A 956 -5.01 2.01 38.84
N ALA A 957 -3.72 1.74 39.13
CA ALA A 957 -2.73 2.79 39.39
C ALA A 957 -2.53 3.69 38.16
N LEU A 958 -2.47 3.12 36.95
CA LEU A 958 -2.42 3.92 35.73
C LEU A 958 -3.72 4.69 35.51
N ALA A 959 -4.88 4.09 35.78
CA ALA A 959 -6.16 4.80 35.68
C ALA A 959 -6.22 6.03 36.60
N GLU A 960 -5.75 5.89 37.84
CA GLU A 960 -5.67 6.99 38.81
C GLU A 960 -4.71 8.09 38.32
N ALA A 961 -3.55 7.72 37.79
CA ALA A 961 -2.61 8.68 37.21
C ALA A 961 -3.22 9.47 36.02
N LEU A 962 -4.12 8.85 35.26
CA LEU A 962 -4.73 9.46 34.06
C LEU A 962 -6.09 10.12 34.30
N GLN A 963 -6.64 10.12 35.53
CA GLN A 963 -8.02 10.53 35.85
C GLN A 963 -8.36 11.98 35.43
N GLY A 964 -7.35 12.84 35.22
CA GLY A 964 -7.52 14.23 34.76
C GLY A 964 -7.54 14.43 33.23
N PHE A 965 -7.25 13.39 32.44
CA PHE A 965 -7.07 13.53 30.99
C PHE A 965 -8.22 12.97 30.14
N CYS A 966 -8.99 12.02 30.70
CA CYS A 966 -10.17 11.46 30.04
C CYS A 966 -11.26 11.18 31.08
N ALA A 967 -12.51 11.46 30.73
CA ALA A 967 -13.64 11.29 31.64
C ALA A 967 -14.03 9.81 31.85
N ASP A 968 -13.79 8.95 30.86
CA ASP A 968 -14.09 7.52 30.91
C ASP A 968 -12.80 6.71 30.78
N ILE A 969 -12.36 6.11 31.89
CA ILE A 969 -11.17 5.26 31.94
C ILE A 969 -11.57 3.88 32.43
N ARG A 970 -11.25 2.84 31.66
CA ARG A 970 -11.55 1.44 31.98
C ARG A 970 -10.28 0.66 32.25
N VAL A 971 -10.26 -0.06 33.36
CA VAL A 971 -9.17 -0.94 33.73
C VAL A 971 -9.45 -2.34 33.17
N MET A 972 -8.64 -2.78 32.23
CA MET A 972 -8.67 -4.10 31.64
C MET A 972 -7.35 -4.82 31.92
N PRO A 973 -7.22 -5.60 33.01
CA PRO A 973 -6.00 -6.31 33.35
C PRO A 973 -5.45 -7.21 32.23
N ASP A 974 -4.12 -7.34 32.15
CA ASP A 974 -3.48 -8.25 31.20
C ASP A 974 -3.80 -9.71 31.54
N ARG A 975 -4.03 -10.50 30.49
CA ARG A 975 -4.29 -11.94 30.58
C ARG A 975 -3.55 -12.69 29.49
N LEU A 976 -3.25 -13.95 29.75
CA LEU A 976 -2.52 -14.80 28.81
C LEU A 976 -3.46 -15.40 27.77
N HIS A 977 -3.02 -15.46 26.51
CA HIS A 977 -3.79 -16.07 25.45
C HIS A 977 -3.83 -17.61 25.58
N PRO A 978 -5.01 -18.25 25.64
CA PRO A 978 -5.14 -19.70 25.86
C PRO A 978 -4.35 -20.56 24.88
N ALA A 979 -4.41 -20.23 23.58
CA ALA A 979 -3.74 -21.04 22.55
C ALA A 979 -2.21 -21.06 22.68
N ARG A 980 -1.61 -20.01 23.26
CA ARG A 980 -0.15 -19.88 23.42
C ARG A 980 0.34 -20.46 24.74
N TRP A 981 -0.40 -20.20 25.82
CA TRP A 981 0.06 -20.48 27.19
C TRP A 981 -0.58 -21.72 27.81
N GLY A 982 -1.74 -22.17 27.30
CA GLY A 982 -2.52 -23.24 27.92
C GLY A 982 -1.91 -24.64 27.81
N ALA A 983 -1.18 -24.93 26.72
CA ALA A 983 -0.69 -26.26 26.40
C ALA A 983 0.83 -26.45 26.64
N LEU A 984 1.48 -25.56 27.39
CA LEU A 984 2.93 -25.65 27.64
C LEU A 984 3.27 -26.92 28.44
N ALA A 985 3.97 -27.87 27.83
CA ALA A 985 4.49 -29.05 28.53
C ALA A 985 5.68 -28.66 29.40
N THR A 986 5.64 -29.01 30.69
CA THR A 986 6.74 -28.71 31.61
C THR A 986 7.97 -29.56 31.27
N GLN A 987 9.07 -28.92 30.89
CA GLN A 987 10.37 -29.57 30.75
C GLN A 987 11.33 -29.04 31.82
N ARG A 988 11.90 -29.95 32.60
CA ARG A 988 13.02 -29.66 33.49
C ARG A 988 14.22 -30.45 33.02
N GLN A 989 15.35 -29.77 32.88
CA GLN A 989 16.60 -30.45 32.60
C GLN A 989 17.29 -30.82 33.92
N PRO A 990 17.64 -32.09 34.15
CA PRO A 990 18.44 -32.46 35.31
C PRO A 990 19.85 -31.89 35.16
N GLY A 991 20.19 -30.88 35.98
CA GLY A 991 21.50 -30.24 36.04
C GLY A 991 22.19 -30.45 37.40
N SER A 992 23.51 -30.22 37.47
CA SER A 992 24.28 -30.30 38.71
C SER A 992 24.19 -29.05 39.59
N ARG A 993 23.75 -27.91 39.03
CA ARG A 993 23.50 -26.64 39.73
C ARG A 993 22.10 -26.11 39.42
N PRO A 994 21.41 -25.46 40.38
CA PRO A 994 20.10 -24.85 40.14
C PRO A 994 20.17 -23.74 39.09
N ARG A 995 19.22 -23.73 38.15
CA ARG A 995 19.10 -22.71 37.10
C ARG A 995 18.16 -21.61 37.56
N ILE A 996 18.68 -20.39 37.72
CA ILE A 996 17.87 -19.23 38.13
C ILE A 996 17.89 -18.21 37.00
N GLY A 997 16.73 -17.68 36.64
CA GLY A 997 16.67 -16.74 35.53
C GLY A 997 15.59 -15.69 35.60
N TRP A 998 15.70 -14.74 34.67
CA TRP A 998 14.76 -13.65 34.49
C TRP A 998 14.64 -13.27 33.01
N VAL A 999 13.61 -12.50 32.69
CA VAL A 999 13.44 -11.84 31.39
C VAL A 999 13.91 -10.40 31.54
N GLY A 1000 14.86 -9.99 30.71
CA GLY A 1000 15.61 -8.74 30.86
C GLY A 1000 15.02 -7.55 30.10
N ASP A 1001 13.76 -7.19 30.35
CA ASP A 1001 13.19 -5.95 29.80
C ASP A 1001 13.32 -4.78 30.79
N GLN A 1002 14.00 -3.71 30.35
CA GLN A 1002 14.10 -2.38 30.97
C GLN A 1002 14.23 -2.36 32.51
N PHE A 1003 15.36 -2.83 33.03
CA PHE A 1003 15.73 -2.50 34.40
C PHE A 1003 15.99 -1.00 34.53
N GLY A 1004 15.23 -0.33 35.39
CA GLY A 1004 15.66 0.95 35.93
C GLY A 1004 17.01 0.80 36.66
N THR A 1005 17.76 1.89 36.79
CA THR A 1005 19.10 1.88 37.40
C THR A 1005 19.12 1.27 38.81
N SER A 1006 18.06 1.47 39.60
CA SER A 1006 17.90 0.89 40.94
C SER A 1006 17.79 -0.64 40.90
N VAL A 1007 16.97 -1.18 40.00
CA VAL A 1007 16.78 -2.63 39.83
C VAL A 1007 18.04 -3.28 39.26
N GLN A 1008 18.73 -2.62 38.33
CA GLN A 1008 19.99 -3.13 37.78
C GLN A 1008 21.06 -3.29 38.88
N ARG A 1009 21.16 -2.32 39.79
CA ARG A 1009 22.07 -2.38 40.93
C ARG A 1009 21.70 -3.51 41.89
N LEU A 1010 20.42 -3.63 42.22
CA LEU A 1010 19.90 -4.71 43.05
C LEU A 1010 20.24 -6.09 42.46
N MET A 1011 19.97 -6.28 41.16
CA MET A 1011 20.27 -7.53 40.45
C MET A 1011 21.77 -7.83 40.45
N LEU A 1012 22.64 -6.83 40.31
CA LEU A 1012 24.08 -7.02 40.38
C LEU A 1012 24.53 -7.56 41.73
N GLU A 1013 24.02 -6.97 42.82
CA GLU A 1013 24.34 -7.41 44.19
C GLU A 1013 23.84 -8.85 44.44
N ILE A 1014 22.64 -9.21 43.98
CA ILE A 1014 22.07 -10.56 44.10
C ILE A 1014 22.89 -11.58 43.29
N VAL A 1015 23.16 -11.26 42.01
CA VAL A 1015 23.88 -12.14 41.09
C VAL A 1015 25.30 -12.40 41.60
N GLN A 1016 25.99 -11.37 42.08
CA GLN A 1016 27.32 -11.49 42.68
C GLN A 1016 27.32 -12.37 43.94
N ALA A 1017 26.32 -12.22 44.81
CA ALA A 1017 26.24 -12.98 46.05
C ALA A 1017 26.08 -14.50 45.84
N LEU A 1018 25.45 -14.92 44.73
CA LEU A 1018 25.08 -16.32 44.50
C LEU A 1018 25.76 -16.97 43.27
N HIS A 1019 26.62 -16.25 42.53
CA HIS A 1019 27.24 -16.73 41.29
C HIS A 1019 28.04 -18.05 41.43
N ALA A 1020 28.51 -18.38 42.64
CA ALA A 1020 29.24 -19.62 42.91
C ALA A 1020 28.33 -20.84 43.03
N ASP A 1021 27.04 -20.64 43.34
CA ASP A 1021 26.10 -21.70 43.71
C ASP A 1021 25.06 -22.00 42.62
N VAL A 1022 24.70 -21.02 41.77
CA VAL A 1022 23.61 -21.14 40.77
C VAL A 1022 24.05 -20.85 39.33
N ASP A 1023 23.35 -21.40 38.35
CA ASP A 1023 23.52 -21.07 36.94
C ASP A 1023 22.53 -19.96 36.55
N TRP A 1024 23.05 -18.76 36.27
CA TRP A 1024 22.25 -17.60 35.90
C TRP A 1024 21.86 -17.61 34.41
N VAL A 1025 20.58 -17.46 34.12
CA VAL A 1025 20.00 -17.48 32.78
C VAL A 1025 19.20 -16.20 32.52
N CYS A 1026 19.47 -15.51 31.41
CA CYS A 1026 18.68 -14.34 30.99
C CYS A 1026 18.07 -14.56 29.62
N LEU A 1027 16.80 -14.19 29.46
CA LEU A 1027 16.12 -14.08 28.17
C LEU A 1027 15.87 -12.60 27.85
N GLY A 1028 16.34 -12.12 26.71
CA GLY A 1028 16.28 -10.71 26.35
C GLY A 1028 17.56 -9.94 26.72
N GLU A 1029 17.44 -8.63 26.91
CA GLU A 1029 18.61 -7.77 27.15
C GLU A 1029 19.23 -8.00 28.53
N CYS A 1030 20.50 -8.40 28.56
CA CYS A 1030 21.26 -8.48 29.80
C CYS A 1030 22.15 -7.24 29.98
N PRO A 1031 22.00 -6.47 31.08
CA PRO A 1031 22.88 -5.36 31.40
C PRO A 1031 24.36 -5.76 31.38
N PRO A 1032 25.25 -4.94 30.79
CA PRO A 1032 26.68 -5.26 30.68
C PRO A 1032 27.35 -5.69 32.00
N PRO A 1033 27.05 -5.06 33.17
CA PRO A 1033 27.67 -5.46 34.44
C PRO A 1033 27.31 -6.87 34.92
N LEU A 1034 26.16 -7.42 34.48
CA LEU A 1034 25.71 -8.75 34.88
C LEU A 1034 26.34 -9.85 34.01
N ARG A 1035 26.65 -9.56 32.73
CA ARG A 1035 27.11 -10.55 31.73
C ARG A 1035 28.23 -11.49 32.21
N PRO A 1036 29.26 -11.05 32.96
CA PRO A 1036 30.33 -11.94 33.42
C PRO A 1036 29.88 -13.07 34.34
N TYR A 1037 28.70 -12.94 34.97
CA TYR A 1037 28.16 -13.92 35.92
C TYR A 1037 27.13 -14.87 35.30
N LEU A 1038 26.68 -14.60 34.07
CA LEU A 1038 25.65 -15.40 33.42
C LEU A 1038 26.23 -16.65 32.77
N ARG A 1039 25.52 -17.76 32.96
CA ARG A 1039 25.79 -19.02 32.28
C ARG A 1039 25.23 -19.01 30.86
N GLU A 1040 24.03 -18.45 30.69
CA GLU A 1040 23.32 -18.40 29.42
C GLU A 1040 22.63 -17.04 29.21
N ILE A 1041 22.73 -16.52 28.00
CA ILE A 1041 22.00 -15.34 27.54
C ILE A 1041 21.29 -15.72 26.25
N HIS A 1042 19.97 -15.62 26.25
CA HIS A 1042 19.12 -15.93 25.10
C HIS A 1042 18.60 -14.63 24.50
N GLY A 1043 18.74 -14.47 23.18
CA GLY A 1043 18.18 -13.33 22.46
C GLY A 1043 16.65 -13.31 22.45
N PRO A 1044 16.04 -12.19 22.05
CA PRO A 1044 14.60 -12.14 21.84
C PRO A 1044 14.17 -13.14 20.75
N VAL A 1045 12.93 -13.61 20.83
CA VAL A 1045 12.31 -14.50 19.85
C VAL A 1045 11.02 -13.86 19.32
N PRO A 1046 10.51 -14.30 18.16
CA PRO A 1046 9.18 -13.89 17.71
C PRO A 1046 8.12 -14.10 18.80
N TYR A 1047 7.13 -13.21 18.85
CA TYR A 1047 6.13 -13.17 19.92
C TYR A 1047 5.39 -14.51 20.10
N ASP A 1048 5.05 -15.20 19.00
CA ASP A 1048 4.34 -16.47 19.06
C ASP A 1048 5.21 -17.65 19.55
N ASP A 1049 6.55 -17.53 19.45
CA ASP A 1049 7.52 -18.51 19.96
C ASP A 1049 7.96 -18.24 21.41
N TYR A 1050 7.64 -17.05 21.92
CA TYR A 1050 8.05 -16.58 23.23
C TYR A 1050 7.65 -17.54 24.38
N PRO A 1051 6.41 -18.05 24.46
CA PRO A 1051 6.02 -18.96 25.54
C PRO A 1051 6.86 -20.26 25.55
N GLN A 1052 7.10 -20.86 24.39
CA GLN A 1052 7.91 -22.07 24.25
C GLN A 1052 9.37 -21.77 24.58
N LYS A 1053 9.89 -20.61 24.14
CA LYS A 1053 11.25 -20.20 24.45
C LYS A 1053 11.45 -20.00 25.94
N LEU A 1054 10.55 -19.28 26.60
CA LEU A 1054 10.59 -19.03 28.04
C LEU A 1054 10.55 -20.36 28.82
N MET A 1055 9.71 -21.30 28.41
CA MET A 1055 9.66 -22.65 28.98
C MET A 1055 10.96 -23.42 28.74
N SER A 1056 11.56 -23.33 27.56
CA SER A 1056 12.79 -24.07 27.21
C SER A 1056 14.01 -23.71 28.07
N LEU A 1057 13.98 -22.58 28.79
CA LEU A 1057 15.05 -22.17 29.70
C LEU A 1057 15.23 -23.16 30.86
N GLY A 1058 14.18 -23.90 31.20
CA GLY A 1058 14.19 -24.95 32.22
C GLY A 1058 14.61 -24.42 33.59
N LEU A 1059 14.03 -23.29 34.02
CA LEU A 1059 14.39 -22.63 35.26
C LEU A 1059 13.90 -23.40 36.49
N ASP A 1060 14.74 -23.51 37.51
CA ASP A 1060 14.37 -23.98 38.85
C ASP A 1060 13.74 -22.86 39.69
N LEU A 1061 14.08 -21.61 39.40
CA LEU A 1061 13.52 -20.42 40.03
C LEU A 1061 13.53 -19.24 39.04
N ALA A 1062 12.41 -18.51 38.94
CA ALA A 1062 12.31 -17.29 38.15
C ALA A 1062 12.31 -16.06 39.06
N LEU A 1063 13.04 -15.01 38.64
CA LEU A 1063 13.07 -13.72 39.32
C LEU A 1063 12.26 -12.70 38.52
N ALA A 1064 11.38 -11.97 39.21
CA ALA A 1064 10.62 -10.84 38.69
C ALA A 1064 10.92 -9.58 39.53
N PRO A 1065 12.09 -8.96 39.36
CA PRO A 1065 12.40 -7.72 40.05
C PRO A 1065 11.68 -6.54 39.37
N LEU A 1066 11.17 -5.61 40.17
CA LEU A 1066 10.54 -4.37 39.70
C LEU A 1066 10.86 -3.22 40.65
N GLY A 1067 11.04 -2.01 40.11
CA GLY A 1067 11.28 -0.81 40.91
C GLY A 1067 10.06 -0.40 41.73
N ASP A 1068 10.25 0.60 42.59
CA ASP A 1068 9.24 1.17 43.49
C ASP A 1068 8.80 2.58 43.09
N GLY A 1069 9.17 3.03 41.88
CA GLY A 1069 8.75 4.32 41.31
C GLY A 1069 7.28 4.33 40.91
N TRP A 1070 6.73 5.54 40.68
CA TRP A 1070 5.33 5.70 40.31
C TRP A 1070 4.98 4.99 38.98
N LEU A 1071 5.88 5.02 38.00
CA LEU A 1071 5.69 4.34 36.71
C LEU A 1071 5.72 2.82 36.87
N ASP A 1072 6.59 2.31 37.75
CA ASP A 1072 6.63 0.88 38.08
C ASP A 1072 5.34 0.44 38.79
N ALA A 1073 4.77 1.28 39.65
CA ALA A 1073 3.47 1.01 40.27
C ALA A 1073 2.32 0.92 39.25
N CYS A 1074 2.48 1.53 38.06
CA CYS A 1074 1.52 1.48 36.96
C CYS A 1074 1.66 0.24 36.05
N ARG A 1075 2.77 -0.51 36.13
CA ARG A 1075 3.01 -1.70 35.29
C ARG A 1075 2.10 -2.86 35.69
N SER A 1076 1.83 -3.77 34.75
CA SER A 1076 1.01 -4.95 35.00
C SER A 1076 1.79 -6.11 35.62
N ASN A 1077 1.07 -7.14 36.06
CA ASN A 1077 1.65 -8.35 36.63
C ASN A 1077 1.93 -9.45 35.59
N VAL A 1078 1.93 -9.12 34.29
CA VAL A 1078 2.03 -10.10 33.20
C VAL A 1078 3.23 -11.04 33.35
N ARG A 1079 4.39 -10.52 33.81
CA ARG A 1079 5.59 -11.33 34.04
C ARG A 1079 5.36 -12.48 35.03
N LEU A 1080 4.58 -12.24 36.09
CA LEU A 1080 4.23 -13.29 37.06
C LEU A 1080 3.32 -14.34 36.43
N LEU A 1081 2.38 -13.92 35.57
CA LEU A 1081 1.49 -14.82 34.87
C LEU A 1081 2.28 -15.72 33.91
N GLU A 1082 3.22 -15.17 33.16
CA GLU A 1082 4.07 -15.90 32.22
C GLU A 1082 4.92 -16.97 32.92
N TYR A 1083 5.61 -16.59 34.01
CA TYR A 1083 6.39 -17.54 34.80
C TYR A 1083 5.52 -18.62 35.43
N ALA A 1084 4.35 -18.25 35.95
CA ALA A 1084 3.37 -19.20 36.47
C ALA A 1084 2.91 -20.18 35.39
N ALA A 1085 2.59 -19.69 34.19
CA ALA A 1085 2.18 -20.52 33.06
C ALA A 1085 3.30 -21.45 32.57
N CYS A 1086 4.58 -21.11 32.75
CA CYS A 1086 5.71 -22.04 32.54
C CYS A 1086 5.88 -23.06 33.68
N GLY A 1087 5.28 -22.82 34.85
CA GLY A 1087 5.42 -23.68 36.05
C GLY A 1087 6.70 -23.40 36.85
N TYR A 1088 7.23 -22.18 36.76
CA TYR A 1088 8.39 -21.75 37.54
C TYR A 1088 7.99 -21.26 38.93
N PRO A 1089 8.69 -21.64 40.00
CA PRO A 1089 8.60 -20.92 41.26
C PRO A 1089 9.10 -19.48 41.06
N VAL A 1090 8.52 -18.51 41.76
CA VAL A 1090 8.79 -17.09 41.52
C VAL A 1090 9.16 -16.37 42.82
N VAL A 1091 10.29 -15.64 42.78
CA VAL A 1091 10.62 -14.58 43.75
C VAL A 1091 10.49 -13.24 43.05
N CYS A 1092 9.79 -12.30 43.67
CA CYS A 1092 9.49 -11.00 43.06
C CYS A 1092 9.57 -9.85 44.07
N SER A 1093 9.64 -8.62 43.56
CA SER A 1093 9.60 -7.42 44.39
C SER A 1093 8.26 -7.28 45.12
N ASP A 1094 8.28 -6.82 46.37
CA ASP A 1094 7.08 -6.47 47.13
C ASP A 1094 6.57 -5.09 46.72
N VAL A 1095 5.90 -5.04 45.57
CA VAL A 1095 5.39 -3.83 44.92
C VAL A 1095 3.90 -3.98 44.58
N LEU A 1096 3.23 -2.86 44.29
CA LEU A 1096 1.77 -2.83 44.04
C LEU A 1096 1.32 -3.77 42.89
N PRO A 1097 2.00 -3.82 41.72
CA PRO A 1097 1.60 -4.72 40.64
C PRO A 1097 1.59 -6.20 41.01
N TYR A 1098 2.46 -6.62 41.92
CA TYR A 1098 2.67 -8.03 42.26
C TYR A 1098 1.85 -8.51 43.46
N GLN A 1099 0.88 -7.71 43.91
CA GLN A 1099 -0.05 -8.11 44.95
C GLN A 1099 -1.11 -9.10 44.42
N GLY A 1100 -1.57 -10.02 45.27
CA GLY A 1100 -2.73 -10.89 44.99
C GLY A 1100 -2.45 -12.28 44.39
N LEU A 1101 -1.22 -12.58 43.97
CA LEU A 1101 -0.80 -13.94 43.58
C LEU A 1101 0.01 -14.60 44.71
N PRO A 1102 -0.07 -15.94 44.89
CA PRO A 1102 0.67 -16.67 45.91
C PRO A 1102 2.15 -16.87 45.50
N VAL A 1103 2.88 -15.77 45.39
CA VAL A 1103 4.31 -15.71 45.06
C VAL A 1103 5.14 -15.24 46.26
N THR A 1104 6.43 -15.57 46.28
CA THR A 1104 7.36 -15.09 47.31
C THR A 1104 7.74 -13.64 46.99
N ARG A 1105 7.27 -12.71 47.82
CA ARG A 1105 7.53 -11.27 47.68
C ARG A 1105 8.56 -10.84 48.70
N VAL A 1106 9.50 -10.02 48.26
CA VAL A 1106 10.59 -9.51 49.09
C VAL A 1106 10.81 -8.02 48.86
N ARG A 1107 11.24 -7.31 49.90
CA ARG A 1107 11.66 -5.92 49.75
C ARG A 1107 12.87 -5.87 48.81
N ASN A 1108 13.03 -4.76 48.09
CA ASN A 1108 14.12 -4.53 47.14
C ASN A 1108 15.47 -4.27 47.84
N THR A 1109 15.91 -5.22 48.67
CA THR A 1109 17.25 -5.25 49.29
C THR A 1109 17.93 -6.57 48.93
N ALA A 1110 19.23 -6.53 48.61
CA ALA A 1110 19.95 -7.73 48.18
C ALA A 1110 19.89 -8.86 49.23
N GLY A 1111 19.93 -8.52 50.53
CA GLY A 1111 19.85 -9.49 51.62
C GLY A 1111 18.52 -10.25 51.67
N ASP A 1112 17.38 -9.56 51.50
CA ASP A 1112 16.06 -10.19 51.51
C ASP A 1112 15.90 -11.11 50.27
N TRP A 1113 16.36 -10.66 49.10
CA TRP A 1113 16.35 -11.47 47.87
C TRP A 1113 17.22 -12.72 47.98
N VAL A 1114 18.47 -12.58 48.44
CA VAL A 1114 19.39 -13.72 48.63
C VAL A 1114 18.81 -14.74 49.61
N SER A 1115 18.25 -14.27 50.72
CA SER A 1115 17.62 -15.14 51.74
C SER A 1115 16.44 -15.92 51.16
N ALA A 1116 15.57 -15.26 50.38
CA ALA A 1116 14.43 -15.91 49.75
C ALA A 1116 14.85 -16.92 48.66
N ILE A 1117 15.86 -16.59 47.85
CA ILE A 1117 16.41 -17.52 46.85
C ILE A 1117 16.97 -18.76 47.56
N GLN A 1118 17.79 -18.58 48.61
CA GLN A 1118 18.36 -19.69 49.38
C GLN A 1118 17.28 -20.58 50.02
N ALA A 1119 16.18 -19.99 50.52
CA ALA A 1119 15.06 -20.75 51.06
C ALA A 1119 14.39 -21.64 50.00
N HIS A 1120 14.18 -21.12 48.79
CA HIS A 1120 13.63 -21.90 47.68
C HIS A 1120 14.55 -23.04 47.23
N LEU A 1121 15.87 -22.80 47.25
CA LEU A 1121 16.88 -23.81 46.90
C LEU A 1121 17.04 -24.89 47.98
N ALA A 1122 16.80 -24.56 49.25
CA ALA A 1122 16.86 -25.52 50.36
C ALA A 1122 15.68 -26.50 50.34
N GLU A 1123 14.50 -26.07 49.88
CA GLU A 1123 13.27 -26.89 49.81
C GLU A 1123 12.70 -26.97 48.38
N PRO A 1124 13.41 -27.58 47.42
CA PRO A 1124 13.01 -27.57 46.01
C PRO A 1124 11.64 -28.22 45.78
N ALA A 1125 11.34 -29.32 46.47
CA ALA A 1125 10.05 -30.01 46.35
C ALA A 1125 8.84 -29.13 46.77
N ALA A 1126 9.00 -28.34 47.83
CA ALA A 1126 7.97 -27.39 48.27
C ALA A 1126 7.79 -26.26 47.26
N SER A 1127 8.90 -25.73 46.72
CA SER A 1127 8.91 -24.71 45.66
C SER A 1127 8.18 -25.18 44.40
N VAL A 1128 8.43 -26.42 43.95
CA VAL A 1128 7.71 -27.01 42.80
C VAL A 1128 6.21 -27.09 43.05
N LYS A 1129 5.82 -27.58 44.24
CA LYS A 1129 4.41 -27.70 44.60
C LYS A 1129 3.70 -26.34 44.61
N GLY A 1130 4.36 -25.31 45.13
CA GLY A 1130 3.87 -23.93 45.10
C GLY A 1130 3.71 -23.40 43.68
N ALA A 1131 4.72 -23.62 42.81
CA ALA A 1131 4.67 -23.22 41.41
C ALA A 1131 3.54 -23.90 40.63
N GLN A 1132 3.29 -25.18 40.90
CA GLN A 1132 2.20 -25.93 40.28
C GLN A 1132 0.83 -25.36 40.70
N ALA A 1133 0.64 -25.04 41.98
CA ALA A 1133 -0.60 -24.42 42.46
C ALA A 1133 -0.82 -23.02 41.86
N LEU A 1134 0.25 -22.22 41.75
CA LEU A 1134 0.22 -20.92 41.09
C LEU A 1134 -0.15 -21.05 39.60
N ARG A 1135 0.44 -22.02 38.90
CA ARG A 1135 0.13 -22.33 37.50
C ARG A 1135 -1.36 -22.66 37.31
N GLU A 1136 -1.88 -23.56 38.14
CA GLU A 1136 -3.30 -23.95 38.09
C GLU A 1136 -4.22 -22.75 38.32
N GLN A 1137 -3.89 -21.86 39.27
CA GLN A 1137 -4.62 -20.62 39.49
C GLN A 1137 -4.60 -19.69 38.28
N VAL A 1138 -3.43 -19.49 37.65
CA VAL A 1138 -3.27 -18.61 36.48
C VAL A 1138 -4.05 -19.15 35.29
N LEU A 1139 -3.89 -20.44 34.96
CA LEU A 1139 -4.62 -21.08 33.86
C LEU A 1139 -6.13 -21.09 34.07
N ALA A 1140 -6.61 -21.06 35.31
CA ALA A 1140 -8.04 -21.05 35.61
C ALA A 1140 -8.69 -19.65 35.61
N ARG A 1141 -7.92 -18.57 35.87
CA ARG A 1141 -8.50 -17.23 36.16
C ARG A 1141 -7.87 -16.07 35.41
N HIS A 1142 -6.71 -16.24 34.81
CA HIS A 1142 -5.91 -15.18 34.20
C HIS A 1142 -5.68 -15.41 32.70
N MET A 1143 -6.63 -16.09 32.05
CA MET A 1143 -6.62 -16.35 30.62
C MET A 1143 -7.58 -15.41 29.89
N LEU A 1144 -7.22 -15.03 28.66
CA LEU A 1144 -8.10 -14.34 27.70
C LEU A 1144 -9.05 -15.36 27.08
N ASP A 1145 -9.98 -15.85 27.89
CA ASP A 1145 -11.06 -16.73 27.45
C ASP A 1145 -12.21 -15.94 26.81
N GLU A 1146 -13.23 -16.64 26.31
CA GLU A 1146 -14.41 -16.02 25.70
C GLU A 1146 -15.12 -15.06 26.67
N GLY A 1147 -15.20 -15.41 27.96
CA GLY A 1147 -15.84 -14.57 28.98
C GLY A 1147 -15.10 -13.25 29.17
N TYR A 1148 -13.77 -13.26 29.10
CA TYR A 1148 -12.97 -12.05 29.16
C TYR A 1148 -12.97 -11.28 27.83
N ALA A 1149 -13.05 -11.96 26.69
CA ALA A 1149 -13.24 -11.31 25.39
C ALA A 1149 -14.54 -10.48 25.35
N ARG A 1150 -15.63 -10.95 25.99
CA ARG A 1150 -16.86 -10.14 26.16
C ARG A 1150 -16.64 -8.88 27.00
N GLN A 1151 -15.85 -8.97 28.08
CA GLN A 1151 -15.52 -7.77 28.88
C GLN A 1151 -14.68 -6.77 28.08
N TRP A 1152 -13.79 -7.24 27.20
CA TRP A 1152 -13.08 -6.39 26.26
C TRP A 1152 -14.01 -5.73 25.25
N LEU A 1153 -15.02 -6.45 24.75
CA LEU A 1153 -16.04 -5.88 23.88
C LEU A 1153 -16.77 -4.73 24.59
N ASP A 1154 -17.24 -4.96 25.82
CA ASP A 1154 -17.93 -3.93 26.62
C ASP A 1154 -17.04 -2.71 26.88
N ALA A 1155 -15.73 -2.93 27.09
CA ALA A 1155 -14.76 -1.86 27.25
C ALA A 1155 -14.55 -1.05 25.96
N TRP A 1156 -14.73 -1.67 24.79
CA TRP A 1156 -14.50 -1.02 23.49
C TRP A 1156 -15.77 -0.44 22.86
N LEU A 1157 -16.96 -0.81 23.30
CA LEU A 1157 -18.21 -0.25 22.81
C LEU A 1157 -18.72 0.92 23.66
N PRO A 1158 -19.54 1.82 23.07
CA PRO A 1158 -20.35 2.74 23.87
C PRO A 1158 -21.30 1.91 24.73
N GLY A 1159 -21.30 2.18 26.05
CA GLY A 1159 -22.03 1.38 27.04
C GLY A 1159 -23.53 1.66 27.11
#